data_AF-R1G765-F1
#
_entry.id   AF-R1G765-F1
#
_cell.length_a   1.000
_cell.length_b   1.000
_cell.length_c   1.000
_cell.angle_alpha   90.00
_cell.angle_beta   90.00
_cell.angle_gamma   90.00
#
_symmetry.space_group_name_H-M   'P 1'
#
loop_
_entity.id
_entity.type
_entity.pdbx_description
1 polymer ?
#
loop_
_entity_poly.entity_id
_entity_poly.type
_entity_poly.pdbx_seq_one_letter_code
_entity_poly.pdbx_strand_id
1 'polypeptide(L)'
;MLKSASNLQPDTEQRLNLGLHLFDVNYRGDRIIYEVGLEEALAHYAGNDPIQSGTAYLDSTYEMGGNSMPLVPGYDCPAYATYLSSPFNRNSICLFESTADYPIQRHISGAYVSVTKNTYFTIRHISTIGNYDYLFSYSFYMDGSLRLDVRASGYIQTAYYAHNTEYGYQIHDALSGSMHDHVINFKLDLDVLGTRNTLTNTTFTPSIETYPWSKTPRNTMKLVRSTVASEDEGKLSWGENRATQWAVVNTDETLFGNPRGYKIIPDGAVHLTIKNSSNLANAANWAEHDFFVTKQKDTEPRAGHPRNVQDVHNPVVDFAKFFDGESLVQEDLVLWVNLGMHHVPHTGDLPNTVFTTAHSGLHIAPLNYLPGDPSRETVNMCLVLCIAARVPRTILTPSPLFAPAPALPMSEPGIDTATPAQDPLGNLEKQSQDVVLNETSSNAPSAPAPPPAPNGGFKAWTQVAAGHLVIFNCWGYLSSFGLFQSHYTTTLSATPSAISWIGSVQILLIYLTGTFSGRALDAGHFLPTVLLGSLLQTAGVLLTSACTQYWQLFLAQGLCKGLGDGLVFCPTVALVATYFSTRRALAISAAATGGATGGVVFPLMARQLLPTVGFGWTVRAMGLVVALNAAVFLAVARVRVAPRSAGPLVEWGAFAEPAFGLFCAGMFLNLISQNGLEWKTKM
;
A
#
# COMPACT_ATOMS: atom_id res chain seq x y z
N MET A 1 20.43 -10.39 -7.45
CA MET A 1 19.59 -11.46 -6.85
C MET A 1 18.77 -12.21 -7.90
N LEU A 2 18.52 -11.65 -9.10
CA LEU A 2 18.29 -12.43 -10.32
C LEU A 2 19.49 -12.26 -11.26
N LYS A 3 20.08 -13.35 -11.76
CA LYS A 3 21.00 -13.29 -12.92
C LYS A 3 20.26 -13.55 -14.24
N SER A 4 19.10 -14.20 -14.19
CA SER A 4 18.13 -14.24 -15.27
C SER A 4 16.81 -14.77 -14.71
N ALA A 5 15.68 -14.11 -15.03
CA ALA A 5 14.44 -14.83 -15.29
C ALA A 5 14.46 -15.04 -16.80
N SER A 6 15.29 -15.98 -17.25
CA SER A 6 15.42 -16.32 -18.66
C SER A 6 14.25 -17.22 -19.01
N ASN A 7 13.40 -16.74 -19.91
CA ASN A 7 12.22 -17.41 -20.46
C ASN A 7 10.92 -17.13 -19.70
N LEU A 8 10.43 -15.91 -19.85
CA LEU A 8 9.00 -15.76 -20.12
C LEU A 8 8.72 -16.57 -21.42
N GLN A 9 8.39 -17.87 -21.37
CA GLN A 9 7.59 -18.66 -22.34
C GLN A 9 7.58 -20.15 -21.94
N PRO A 10 6.39 -20.72 -21.73
CA PRO A 10 5.79 -21.58 -22.76
C PRO A 10 4.35 -21.15 -23.11
N ASP A 11 3.92 -21.53 -24.32
CA ASP A 11 2.59 -21.40 -24.94
C ASP A 11 1.88 -20.01 -24.95
N THR A 12 1.54 -19.54 -26.15
CA THR A 12 0.72 -18.32 -26.34
C THR A 12 -0.67 -18.48 -25.73
N GLU A 13 -1.22 -19.70 -25.70
CA GLU A 13 -2.52 -19.99 -25.09
C GLU A 13 -2.47 -19.89 -23.56
N GLN A 14 -1.45 -20.44 -22.91
CA GLN A 14 -1.28 -20.34 -21.45
C GLN A 14 -1.14 -18.88 -20.99
N ARG A 15 -0.39 -18.08 -21.75
CA ARG A 15 -0.22 -16.64 -21.50
C ARG A 15 -1.49 -15.83 -21.62
N LEU A 16 -2.35 -16.19 -22.58
CA LEU A 16 -3.61 -15.51 -22.77
C LEU A 16 -4.56 -15.79 -21.60
N ASN A 17 -4.55 -17.03 -21.11
CA ASN A 17 -5.53 -17.50 -20.13
C ASN A 17 -5.14 -17.23 -18.67
N LEU A 18 -3.86 -17.32 -18.32
CA LEU A 18 -3.40 -17.37 -16.92
C LEU A 18 -2.52 -16.17 -16.51
N GLY A 19 -2.09 -15.34 -17.47
CA GLY A 19 -1.27 -14.16 -17.17
C GLY A 19 0.20 -14.50 -16.90
N LEU A 20 0.77 -13.92 -15.84
CA LEU A 20 2.22 -13.94 -15.59
C LEU A 20 2.67 -15.21 -14.84
N HIS A 21 3.56 -15.98 -15.47
CA HIS A 21 4.33 -17.07 -14.88
C HIS A 21 5.81 -16.70 -14.81
N LEU A 22 6.49 -17.16 -13.76
CA LEU A 22 7.93 -17.05 -13.60
C LEU A 22 8.56 -18.43 -13.72
N PHE A 23 9.59 -18.53 -14.56
CA PHE A 23 10.35 -19.75 -14.76
C PHE A 23 11.80 -19.56 -14.33
N ASP A 24 12.44 -20.66 -13.94
CA ASP A 24 13.87 -20.73 -13.62
C ASP A 24 14.27 -19.69 -12.56
N VAL A 25 13.55 -19.69 -11.43
CA VAL A 25 13.83 -18.79 -10.31
C VAL A 25 15.06 -19.30 -9.56
N ASN A 26 16.15 -18.56 -9.72
CA ASN A 26 17.45 -18.88 -9.15
C ASN A 26 17.81 -17.96 -7.99
N TYR A 27 18.50 -18.51 -6.99
CA TYR A 27 19.10 -17.75 -5.89
C TYR A 27 20.55 -18.20 -5.69
N ARG A 28 21.48 -17.24 -5.70
CA ARG A 28 22.93 -17.49 -5.59
C ARG A 28 23.50 -18.48 -6.62
N GLY A 29 22.80 -18.68 -7.74
CA GLY A 29 23.22 -19.58 -8.82
C GLY A 29 22.55 -20.96 -8.77
N ASP A 30 21.85 -21.26 -7.67
CA ASP A 30 21.08 -22.49 -7.54
C ASP A 30 19.61 -22.22 -7.91
N ARG A 31 19.00 -23.11 -8.71
CA ARG A 31 17.55 -23.08 -8.94
C ARG A 31 16.83 -23.45 -7.65
N ILE A 32 15.74 -22.74 -7.36
CA ILE A 32 14.83 -23.08 -6.26
C ILE A 32 13.45 -23.42 -6.80
N ILE A 33 13.01 -22.73 -7.86
CA ILE A 33 11.68 -22.91 -8.42
C ILE A 33 11.84 -23.05 -9.93
N TYR A 34 11.37 -24.16 -10.50
CA TYR A 34 11.30 -24.33 -11.94
C TYR A 34 10.19 -23.45 -12.53
N GLU A 35 9.00 -23.50 -11.94
CA GLU A 35 7.81 -22.76 -12.37
C GLU A 35 7.01 -22.25 -11.16
N VAL A 36 6.61 -20.99 -11.21
CA VAL A 36 5.55 -20.45 -10.35
C VAL A 36 4.61 -19.56 -11.13
N GLY A 37 3.31 -19.81 -11.03
CA GLY A 37 2.32 -19.05 -11.78
C GLY A 37 0.89 -19.38 -11.39
N LEU A 38 -0.02 -18.53 -11.87
CA LEU A 38 -1.47 -18.66 -11.67
C LEU A 38 -2.00 -19.82 -12.51
N GLU A 39 -2.87 -20.64 -11.94
CA GLU A 39 -3.48 -21.78 -12.64
C GLU A 39 -4.96 -21.58 -12.92
N GLU A 40 -5.67 -20.93 -11.99
CA GLU A 40 -7.08 -20.57 -12.14
C GLU A 40 -7.50 -19.59 -11.03
N ALA A 41 -8.55 -18.80 -11.27
CA ALA A 41 -9.25 -18.06 -10.22
C ALA A 41 -10.75 -18.41 -10.23
N LEU A 42 -11.25 -18.82 -9.07
CA LEU A 42 -12.65 -19.15 -8.81
C LEU A 42 -13.30 -18.02 -8.02
N ALA A 43 -14.47 -17.58 -8.47
CA ALA A 43 -15.42 -16.81 -7.68
C ALA A 43 -16.74 -17.59 -7.56
N HIS A 44 -16.95 -18.22 -6.40
CA HIS A 44 -18.11 -19.09 -6.16
C HIS A 44 -19.14 -18.38 -5.28
N TYR A 45 -20.33 -18.13 -5.81
CA TYR A 45 -21.39 -17.39 -5.12
C TYR A 45 -22.41 -18.30 -4.44
N ALA A 46 -23.07 -17.73 -3.43
CA ALA A 46 -24.29 -18.28 -2.87
C ALA A 46 -25.36 -17.19 -2.74
N GLY A 47 -26.62 -17.57 -2.91
CA GLY A 47 -27.76 -16.65 -2.84
C GLY A 47 -29.08 -17.38 -2.79
N ASN A 48 -30.14 -16.66 -2.41
CA ASN A 48 -31.51 -17.18 -2.47
C ASN A 48 -32.10 -17.07 -3.90
N ASP A 49 -31.54 -16.23 -4.75
CA ASP A 49 -31.95 -16.14 -6.15
C ASP A 49 -31.16 -17.12 -7.03
N PRO A 50 -31.77 -17.61 -8.14
CA PRO A 50 -31.16 -18.65 -8.96
C PRO A 50 -29.90 -18.20 -9.72
N ILE A 51 -29.68 -16.89 -9.90
CA ILE A 51 -28.49 -16.39 -10.58
C ILE A 51 -27.31 -16.48 -9.61
N GLN A 52 -27.41 -15.87 -8.43
CA GLN A 52 -26.33 -15.92 -7.44
C GLN A 52 -26.05 -17.34 -6.96
N SER A 53 -27.11 -18.12 -6.69
CA SER A 53 -26.97 -19.54 -6.30
C SER A 53 -26.31 -20.40 -7.38
N GLY A 54 -26.56 -20.09 -8.66
CA GLY A 54 -26.02 -20.81 -9.82
C GLY A 54 -24.67 -20.29 -10.32
N THR A 55 -24.08 -19.25 -9.72
CA THR A 55 -22.86 -18.62 -10.23
C THR A 55 -21.62 -19.26 -9.62
N ALA A 56 -20.74 -19.79 -10.48
CA ALA A 56 -19.37 -20.16 -10.15
C ALA A 56 -18.46 -19.82 -11.33
N TYR A 57 -17.71 -18.73 -11.24
CA TYR A 57 -16.81 -18.30 -12.31
C TYR A 57 -15.48 -19.03 -12.23
N LEU A 58 -14.95 -19.45 -13.39
CA LEU A 58 -13.57 -19.88 -13.56
C LEU A 58 -12.92 -18.90 -14.55
N ASP A 59 -12.15 -17.96 -14.03
CA ASP A 59 -11.78 -16.73 -14.74
C ASP A 59 -10.77 -16.92 -15.87
N SER A 60 -10.05 -18.05 -15.91
CA SER A 60 -9.22 -18.41 -17.07
C SER A 60 -10.05 -18.55 -18.35
N THR A 61 -11.35 -18.85 -18.22
CA THR A 61 -12.33 -18.82 -19.33
C THR A 61 -12.40 -17.45 -20.01
N TYR A 62 -12.19 -16.38 -19.23
CA TYR A 62 -12.28 -15.00 -19.68
C TYR A 62 -10.90 -14.37 -19.93
N GLU A 63 -9.87 -15.19 -20.14
CA GLU A 63 -8.53 -14.73 -20.54
C GLU A 63 -7.87 -13.78 -19.53
N MET A 64 -7.51 -14.28 -18.35
CA MET A 64 -6.91 -13.44 -17.30
C MET A 64 -5.62 -12.74 -17.75
N GLY A 65 -4.84 -13.36 -18.63
CA GLY A 65 -3.64 -12.77 -19.19
C GLY A 65 -3.91 -11.77 -20.32
N GLY A 66 -4.92 -12.04 -21.16
CA GLY A 66 -5.42 -11.10 -22.16
C GLY A 66 -5.96 -9.81 -21.52
N ASN A 67 -6.56 -9.93 -20.34
CA ASN A 67 -7.08 -8.84 -19.54
C ASN A 67 -6.10 -8.28 -18.50
N SER A 68 -4.80 -8.55 -18.66
CA SER A 68 -3.75 -7.83 -17.92
C SER A 68 -3.68 -6.38 -18.41
N MET A 69 -4.40 -5.48 -17.77
CA MET A 69 -4.59 -4.10 -18.22
C MET A 69 -3.32 -3.24 -18.10
N PRO A 70 -3.18 -2.17 -18.88
CA PRO A 70 -2.10 -1.19 -18.68
C PRO A 70 -2.12 -0.61 -17.27
N LEU A 71 -0.98 -0.65 -16.59
CA LEU A 71 -0.83 -0.16 -15.21
C LEU A 71 -0.66 1.36 -15.19
N VAL A 72 -1.26 2.02 -14.21
CA VAL A 72 -1.20 3.47 -14.01
C VAL A 72 0.04 3.85 -13.20
N PRO A 73 1.03 4.55 -13.81
CA PRO A 73 2.27 4.84 -13.11
C PRO A 73 2.10 5.79 -11.91
N GLY A 74 2.69 5.43 -10.78
CA GLY A 74 2.59 6.17 -9.53
C GLY A 74 1.37 5.81 -8.66
N TYR A 75 0.46 4.97 -9.18
CA TYR A 75 -0.72 4.48 -8.47
C TYR A 75 -0.65 2.96 -8.27
N ASP A 76 -0.70 2.18 -9.36
CA ASP A 76 -0.64 0.71 -9.29
C ASP A 76 0.76 0.20 -8.91
N CYS A 77 1.78 0.93 -9.35
CA CYS A 77 3.17 0.73 -8.99
C CYS A 77 3.86 2.07 -8.72
N PRO A 78 5.00 2.08 -7.98
CA PRO A 78 5.76 3.30 -7.75
C PRO A 78 6.09 4.05 -9.05
N ALA A 79 6.16 5.38 -8.98
CA ALA A 79 6.41 6.22 -10.17
C ALA A 79 7.75 5.94 -10.87
N TYR A 80 8.72 5.36 -10.16
CA TYR A 80 10.04 4.99 -10.69
C TYR A 80 10.10 3.53 -11.19
N ALA A 81 8.99 2.79 -11.16
CA ALA A 81 8.95 1.42 -11.64
C ALA A 81 9.29 1.35 -13.14
N THR A 82 9.93 0.26 -13.54
CA THR A 82 10.10 -0.07 -14.96
C THR A 82 8.89 -0.85 -15.42
N TYR A 83 8.33 -0.49 -16.57
CA TYR A 83 7.14 -1.15 -17.14
C TYR A 83 7.53 -1.99 -18.34
N LEU A 84 7.02 -3.23 -18.37
CA LEU A 84 7.09 -4.13 -19.51
C LEU A 84 5.70 -4.27 -20.12
N SER A 85 5.67 -4.55 -21.41
CA SER A 85 4.45 -4.86 -22.14
C SER A 85 4.29 -6.37 -22.24
N SER A 86 3.07 -6.87 -22.09
CA SER A 86 2.71 -8.20 -22.55
C SER A 86 2.48 -8.18 -24.07
N PRO A 87 2.34 -9.34 -24.73
CA PRO A 87 1.92 -9.39 -26.13
C PRO A 87 0.56 -8.73 -26.40
N PHE A 88 -0.28 -8.60 -25.37
CA PHE A 88 -1.67 -8.13 -25.50
C PHE A 88 -1.84 -6.66 -25.11
N ASN A 89 -1.11 -6.20 -24.08
CA ASN A 89 -1.25 -4.86 -23.53
C ASN A 89 0.11 -4.20 -23.25
N ARG A 90 0.18 -2.89 -23.52
CA ARG A 90 1.36 -2.10 -23.19
C ARG A 90 1.40 -1.79 -21.70
N ASN A 91 2.61 -1.77 -21.12
CA ASN A 91 2.83 -1.39 -19.72
C ASN A 91 1.99 -2.19 -18.71
N SER A 92 1.70 -3.46 -18.98
CA SER A 92 0.83 -4.31 -18.16
C SER A 92 1.57 -5.03 -17.03
N ILE A 93 2.90 -4.96 -17.00
CA ILE A 93 3.75 -5.55 -15.95
C ILE A 93 4.68 -4.46 -15.44
N CYS A 94 4.85 -4.34 -14.13
CA CYS A 94 5.80 -3.41 -13.53
C CYS A 94 6.83 -4.13 -12.65
N LEU A 95 8.03 -3.57 -12.61
CA LEU A 95 9.19 -4.09 -11.87
C LEU A 95 9.78 -2.95 -11.05
N PHE A 96 9.94 -3.15 -9.74
CA PHE A 96 10.45 -2.12 -8.85
C PHE A 96 11.09 -2.71 -7.60
N GLU A 97 12.10 -2.03 -7.08
CA GLU A 97 12.56 -2.23 -5.70
C GLU A 97 11.71 -1.38 -4.76
N SER A 98 11.43 -1.88 -3.56
CA SER A 98 10.74 -1.14 -2.51
C SER A 98 11.46 -1.33 -1.18
N THR A 99 11.44 -0.29 -0.35
CA THR A 99 11.90 -0.41 1.04
C THR A 99 10.67 -0.58 1.93
N ALA A 100 10.60 -1.68 2.66
CA ALA A 100 9.51 -1.91 3.61
C ALA A 100 9.51 -0.86 4.71
N ASP A 101 8.34 -0.66 5.31
CA ASP A 101 8.13 0.21 6.47
C ASP A 101 8.67 -0.39 7.79
N TYR A 102 9.23 -1.61 7.74
CA TYR A 102 9.91 -2.28 8.84
C TYR A 102 11.31 -2.80 8.44
N PRO A 103 12.28 -2.90 9.37
CA PRO A 103 13.59 -3.48 9.10
C PRO A 103 13.52 -5.00 8.98
N ILE A 104 14.41 -5.61 8.18
CA ILE A 104 14.44 -7.07 7.99
C ILE A 104 14.98 -7.76 9.26
N GLN A 105 15.90 -7.09 9.96
CA GLN A 105 16.37 -7.48 11.28
C GLN A 105 16.89 -6.28 12.05
N ARG A 106 16.84 -6.39 13.37
CA ARG A 106 17.48 -5.43 14.30
C ARG A 106 17.80 -6.08 15.63
N HIS A 107 18.84 -5.59 16.30
CA HIS A 107 19.14 -5.96 17.68
C HIS A 107 19.72 -4.76 18.44
N ILE A 108 19.37 -4.65 19.72
CA ILE A 108 19.93 -3.67 20.65
C ILE A 108 20.46 -4.39 21.88
N SER A 109 21.69 -4.07 22.24
CA SER A 109 22.32 -4.45 23.50
C SER A 109 22.72 -3.20 24.28
N GLY A 110 23.25 -3.37 25.49
CA GLY A 110 23.82 -2.25 26.25
C GLY A 110 25.02 -1.58 25.55
N ALA A 111 25.69 -2.27 24.61
CA ALA A 111 26.91 -1.80 23.96
C ALA A 111 26.72 -1.35 22.51
N TYR A 112 25.66 -1.78 21.83
CA TYR A 112 25.44 -1.45 20.41
C TYR A 112 23.99 -1.57 19.96
N VAL A 113 23.68 -0.92 18.84
CA VAL A 113 22.45 -1.07 18.06
C VAL A 113 22.82 -1.49 16.65
N SER A 114 22.19 -2.55 16.14
CA SER A 114 22.32 -2.99 14.75
C SER A 114 20.97 -3.04 14.06
N VAL A 115 20.89 -2.56 12.83
CA VAL A 115 19.66 -2.54 12.02
C VAL A 115 20.02 -2.80 10.56
N THR A 116 19.26 -3.66 9.89
CA THR A 116 19.36 -3.87 8.44
C THR A 116 18.04 -3.41 7.80
N LYS A 117 18.12 -2.61 6.73
CA LYS A 117 16.92 -2.21 5.98
C LYS A 117 16.31 -3.42 5.28
N ASN A 118 14.98 -3.45 5.19
CA ASN A 118 14.28 -4.43 4.36
C ASN A 118 14.01 -3.82 2.98
N THR A 119 14.85 -4.12 2.01
CA THR A 119 14.62 -3.75 0.61
C THR A 119 14.33 -5.03 -0.16
N TYR A 120 13.26 -5.03 -0.95
CA TYR A 120 12.82 -6.19 -1.73
C TYR A 120 12.45 -5.76 -3.15
N PHE A 121 12.50 -6.70 -4.08
CA PHE A 121 12.16 -6.48 -5.49
C PHE A 121 10.80 -7.08 -5.81
N THR A 122 9.94 -6.38 -6.53
CA THR A 122 8.60 -6.85 -6.86
C THR A 122 8.35 -6.83 -8.36
N ILE A 123 7.75 -7.90 -8.87
CA ILE A 123 7.12 -7.98 -10.19
C ILE A 123 5.61 -8.02 -9.98
N ARG A 124 4.86 -7.14 -10.66
CA ARG A 124 3.41 -7.04 -10.49
C ARG A 124 2.68 -6.91 -11.82
N HIS A 125 1.50 -7.50 -11.89
CA HIS A 125 0.50 -7.25 -12.93
C HIS A 125 -0.90 -7.20 -12.30
N ILE A 126 -1.86 -6.60 -13.01
CA ILE A 126 -3.27 -6.53 -12.60
C ILE A 126 -4.13 -7.07 -13.74
N SER A 127 -4.98 -8.05 -13.43
CA SER A 127 -5.96 -8.59 -14.37
C SER A 127 -7.35 -8.10 -14.00
N THR A 128 -8.01 -7.39 -14.91
CA THR A 128 -9.37 -6.86 -14.69
C THR A 128 -10.37 -7.71 -15.45
N ILE A 129 -11.11 -8.58 -14.73
CA ILE A 129 -12.07 -9.52 -15.31
C ILE A 129 -13.48 -9.11 -14.93
N GLY A 130 -14.22 -8.60 -15.92
CA GLY A 130 -15.57 -8.09 -15.70
C GLY A 130 -15.58 -6.98 -14.65
N ASN A 131 -16.07 -7.32 -13.46
CA ASN A 131 -16.19 -6.39 -12.33
C ASN A 131 -14.98 -6.39 -11.39
N TYR A 132 -14.12 -7.42 -11.39
CA TYR A 132 -13.01 -7.54 -10.44
C TYR A 132 -11.68 -7.06 -10.99
N ASP A 133 -10.86 -6.46 -10.12
CA ASP A 133 -9.45 -6.17 -10.36
C ASP A 133 -8.59 -7.08 -9.47
N TYR A 134 -7.87 -8.03 -10.07
CA TYR A 134 -6.95 -8.93 -9.38
C TYR A 134 -5.51 -8.42 -9.49
N LEU A 135 -4.94 -8.02 -8.36
CA LEU A 135 -3.54 -7.61 -8.27
C LEU A 135 -2.68 -8.78 -7.80
N PHE A 136 -1.73 -9.17 -8.64
CA PHE A 136 -0.76 -10.22 -8.35
C PHE A 136 0.64 -9.63 -8.17
N SER A 137 1.32 -9.97 -7.08
CA SER A 137 2.70 -9.53 -6.82
C SER A 137 3.61 -10.70 -6.46
N TYR A 138 4.77 -10.76 -7.10
CA TYR A 138 5.88 -11.66 -6.79
C TYR A 138 7.03 -10.84 -6.20
N SER A 139 7.30 -10.98 -4.90
CA SER A 139 8.27 -10.16 -4.17
C SER A 139 9.45 -10.97 -3.64
N PHE A 140 10.67 -10.54 -3.95
CA PHE A 140 11.93 -11.22 -3.63
C PHE A 140 12.70 -10.45 -2.57
N TYR A 141 13.06 -11.10 -1.47
CA TYR A 141 13.68 -10.48 -0.30
C TYR A 141 15.16 -10.83 -0.16
N MET A 142 15.89 -9.98 0.58
CA MET A 142 17.33 -10.13 0.79
C MET A 142 17.73 -11.38 1.60
N ASP A 143 16.81 -11.95 2.37
CA ASP A 143 17.01 -13.20 3.10
C ASP A 143 16.85 -14.46 2.21
N GLY A 144 16.54 -14.27 0.92
CA GLY A 144 16.30 -15.36 -0.03
C GLY A 144 14.87 -15.87 -0.02
N SER A 145 13.94 -15.19 0.65
CA SER A 145 12.51 -15.51 0.58
C SER A 145 11.84 -14.90 -0.65
N LEU A 146 10.81 -15.60 -1.13
CA LEU A 146 9.86 -15.15 -2.15
C LEU A 146 8.48 -15.04 -1.49
N ARG A 147 7.74 -13.99 -1.83
CA ARG A 147 6.34 -13.83 -1.43
C ARG A 147 5.45 -13.69 -2.65
N LEU A 148 4.37 -14.45 -2.64
CA LEU A 148 3.25 -14.36 -3.58
C LEU A 148 2.11 -13.63 -2.87
N ASP A 149 1.57 -12.57 -3.48
CA ASP A 149 0.41 -11.85 -2.97
C ASP A 149 -0.66 -11.77 -4.06
N VAL A 150 -1.90 -12.05 -3.67
CA VAL A 150 -3.11 -11.72 -4.43
C VAL A 150 -3.99 -10.77 -3.63
N ARG A 151 -4.48 -9.72 -4.30
CA ARG A 151 -5.46 -8.80 -3.74
C ARG A 151 -6.60 -8.59 -4.72
N ALA A 152 -7.81 -8.37 -4.21
CA ALA A 152 -8.98 -8.06 -5.02
C ALA A 152 -9.50 -6.64 -4.76
N SER A 153 -9.94 -5.97 -5.82
CA SER A 153 -10.68 -4.71 -5.81
C SER A 153 -11.72 -4.75 -6.94
N GLY A 154 -12.15 -3.59 -7.42
CA GLY A 154 -13.22 -3.49 -8.41
C GLY A 154 -14.61 -3.53 -7.77
N TYR A 155 -15.62 -3.66 -8.62
CA TYR A 155 -17.02 -3.75 -8.20
C TYR A 155 -17.33 -5.17 -7.73
N ILE A 156 -18.22 -5.29 -6.76
CA ILE A 156 -18.80 -6.58 -6.37
C ILE A 156 -19.94 -6.98 -7.32
N GLN A 157 -20.12 -8.28 -7.57
CA GLN A 157 -21.37 -8.78 -8.14
C GLN A 157 -22.43 -8.81 -7.02
N THR A 158 -23.48 -8.00 -7.19
CA THR A 158 -24.51 -7.81 -6.18
C THR A 158 -25.74 -8.70 -6.39
N ALA A 159 -26.48 -8.97 -5.32
CA ALA A 159 -27.79 -9.59 -5.37
C ALA A 159 -28.91 -8.56 -5.13
N TYR A 160 -30.12 -8.84 -5.61
CA TYR A 160 -31.30 -8.06 -5.19
C TYR A 160 -31.62 -8.36 -3.73
N TYR A 161 -31.93 -7.34 -2.92
CA TYR A 161 -32.01 -7.49 -1.45
C TYR A 161 -33.11 -8.41 -0.93
N ALA A 162 -34.18 -8.61 -1.72
CA ALA A 162 -35.40 -9.25 -1.24
C ALA A 162 -35.14 -10.70 -0.78
N HIS A 163 -35.44 -10.98 0.49
CA HIS A 163 -35.32 -12.30 1.09
C HIS A 163 -33.90 -12.92 1.02
N ASN A 164 -32.84 -12.10 1.02
CA ASN A 164 -31.45 -12.57 0.88
C ASN A 164 -30.61 -12.48 2.16
N THR A 165 -31.24 -12.37 3.34
CA THR A 165 -30.54 -12.06 4.61
C THR A 165 -29.55 -13.14 5.09
N GLU A 166 -29.72 -14.39 4.66
CA GLU A 166 -28.81 -15.50 5.00
C GLU A 166 -27.57 -15.55 4.08
N TYR A 167 -27.61 -14.85 2.94
CA TYR A 167 -26.60 -14.92 1.89
C TYR A 167 -25.89 -13.58 1.65
N GLY A 168 -25.97 -12.64 2.59
CA GLY A 168 -25.27 -11.36 2.52
C GLY A 168 -25.97 -10.24 3.27
N TYR A 169 -25.27 -9.12 3.45
CA TYR A 169 -25.83 -7.92 4.05
C TYR A 169 -26.63 -7.10 3.02
N GLN A 170 -27.67 -6.40 3.46
CA GLN A 170 -28.25 -5.31 2.67
C GLN A 170 -27.34 -4.08 2.81
N ILE A 171 -26.77 -3.62 1.70
CA ILE A 171 -25.73 -2.58 1.68
C ILE A 171 -26.17 -1.29 0.97
N HIS A 172 -27.33 -1.31 0.30
CA HIS A 172 -28.02 -0.14 -0.25
C HIS A 172 -29.54 -0.36 -0.29
N ASP A 173 -30.32 0.66 -0.64
CA ASP A 173 -31.80 0.69 -0.67
C ASP A 173 -32.47 -0.60 -1.19
N ALA A 174 -31.97 -1.17 -2.29
CA ALA A 174 -32.48 -2.41 -2.87
C ALA A 174 -31.36 -3.42 -3.20
N LEU A 175 -30.21 -3.31 -2.54
CA LEU A 175 -28.98 -4.02 -2.89
C LEU A 175 -28.48 -4.88 -1.75
N SER A 176 -28.28 -6.16 -2.01
CA SER A 176 -27.51 -7.06 -1.14
C SER A 176 -26.09 -7.22 -1.68
N GLY A 177 -25.12 -7.27 -0.76
CA GLY A 177 -23.74 -7.55 -1.09
C GLY A 177 -23.49 -8.98 -1.58
N SER A 178 -24.46 -9.89 -1.40
CA SER A 178 -24.29 -11.33 -1.61
C SER A 178 -23.15 -11.89 -0.73
N MET A 179 -22.66 -13.09 -1.07
CA MET A 179 -21.48 -13.71 -0.50
C MET A 179 -20.83 -14.58 -1.56
N HIS A 180 -19.50 -14.69 -1.51
CA HIS A 180 -18.74 -15.55 -2.40
C HIS A 180 -17.37 -15.90 -1.83
N ASP A 181 -16.84 -17.03 -2.28
CA ASP A 181 -15.46 -17.41 -2.05
C ASP A 181 -14.61 -17.04 -3.27
N HIS A 182 -13.50 -16.35 -3.00
CA HIS A 182 -12.39 -16.28 -3.94
C HIS A 182 -11.41 -17.40 -3.64
N VAL A 183 -11.12 -18.27 -4.63
CA VAL A 183 -10.09 -19.31 -4.52
C VAL A 183 -9.22 -19.27 -5.78
N ILE A 184 -7.94 -18.94 -5.60
CA ILE A 184 -6.98 -18.68 -6.67
C ILE A 184 -5.86 -19.70 -6.54
N ASN A 185 -5.73 -20.59 -7.54
CA ASN A 185 -4.75 -21.66 -7.54
C ASN A 185 -3.43 -21.21 -8.16
N PHE A 186 -2.33 -21.62 -7.56
CA PHE A 186 -0.99 -21.41 -8.07
C PHE A 186 -0.26 -22.73 -8.18
N LYS A 187 0.44 -22.94 -9.29
CA LYS A 187 1.45 -23.97 -9.44
C LYS A 187 2.75 -23.47 -8.83
N LEU A 188 3.37 -24.30 -8.00
CA LEU A 188 4.64 -24.04 -7.33
C LEU A 188 5.52 -25.28 -7.46
N ASP A 189 6.35 -25.28 -8.49
CA ASP A 189 7.25 -26.37 -8.85
C ASP A 189 8.64 -26.11 -8.25
N LEU A 190 8.91 -26.70 -7.08
CA LEU A 190 10.11 -26.44 -6.27
C LEU A 190 11.20 -27.48 -6.55
N ASP A 191 12.34 -26.99 -7.03
CA ASP A 191 13.55 -27.75 -7.33
C ASP A 191 14.65 -27.48 -6.29
N VAL A 192 14.40 -27.82 -5.03
CA VAL A 192 15.36 -27.52 -3.95
C VAL A 192 16.63 -28.36 -4.12
N LEU A 193 17.70 -27.72 -4.63
CA LEU A 193 18.99 -28.39 -4.90
C LEU A 193 18.85 -29.60 -5.85
N GLY A 194 18.04 -29.41 -6.89
CA GLY A 194 17.64 -30.45 -7.83
C GLY A 194 16.20 -30.90 -7.60
N THR A 195 15.70 -31.72 -8.52
CA THR A 195 14.28 -32.11 -8.59
C THR A 195 13.88 -33.10 -7.49
N ARG A 196 14.80 -33.94 -7.00
CA ARG A 196 14.49 -34.98 -6.01
C ARG A 196 14.22 -34.40 -4.63
N ASN A 197 12.96 -34.20 -4.30
CA ASN A 197 12.50 -33.50 -3.11
C ASN A 197 11.43 -34.32 -2.35
N THR A 198 11.18 -33.90 -1.11
CA THR A 198 10.21 -34.52 -0.21
C THR A 198 9.45 -33.43 0.52
N LEU A 199 8.12 -33.53 0.58
CA LEU A 199 7.31 -32.64 1.42
C LEU A 199 7.30 -33.15 2.86
N THR A 200 7.77 -32.32 3.78
CA THR A 200 7.81 -32.63 5.21
C THR A 200 6.99 -31.64 6.01
N ASN A 201 6.50 -32.10 7.16
CA ASN A 201 5.89 -31.22 8.15
C ASN A 201 6.57 -31.34 9.51
N THR A 202 6.53 -30.24 10.26
CA THR A 202 6.98 -30.17 11.65
C THR A 202 5.91 -29.50 12.48
N THR A 203 5.28 -30.27 13.36
CA THR A 203 4.15 -29.85 14.18
C THR A 203 4.58 -29.58 15.61
N PHE A 204 4.17 -28.43 16.14
CA PHE A 204 4.32 -28.09 17.56
C PHE A 204 3.16 -28.72 18.33
N THR A 205 3.45 -29.68 19.22
CA THR A 205 2.43 -30.37 20.01
C THR A 205 2.61 -30.13 21.50
N PRO A 206 1.53 -29.85 22.26
CA PRO A 206 1.62 -29.79 23.72
C PRO A 206 1.98 -31.18 24.28
N SER A 207 2.82 -31.22 25.31
CA SER A 207 3.17 -32.46 26.01
C SER A 207 3.37 -32.24 27.50
N ILE A 208 3.30 -33.31 28.29
CA ILE A 208 3.64 -33.33 29.71
C ILE A 208 4.84 -34.25 29.90
N GLU A 209 5.96 -33.68 30.35
CA GLU A 209 7.24 -34.39 30.37
C GLU A 209 7.92 -34.31 31.73
N THR A 210 8.55 -35.40 32.14
CA THR A 210 9.47 -35.43 33.29
C THR A 210 10.89 -35.49 32.77
N TYR A 211 11.65 -34.42 32.96
CA TYR A 211 13.03 -34.34 32.51
C TYR A 211 13.99 -35.00 33.51
N PRO A 212 15.17 -35.49 33.09
CA PRO A 212 16.16 -36.10 33.99
C PRO A 212 16.57 -35.22 35.18
N TRP A 213 16.50 -33.89 35.01
CA TRP A 213 16.81 -32.90 36.05
C TRP A 213 15.60 -32.44 36.88
N SER A 214 14.38 -32.87 36.52
CA SER A 214 13.13 -32.44 37.18
C SER A 214 12.50 -33.60 37.93
N LYS A 215 12.21 -33.39 39.22
CA LYS A 215 11.45 -34.36 40.03
C LYS A 215 9.94 -34.27 39.82
N THR A 216 9.46 -33.21 39.16
CA THR A 216 8.05 -32.98 38.85
C THR A 216 7.83 -32.88 37.34
N PRO A 217 6.68 -33.36 36.82
CA PRO A 217 6.32 -33.18 35.42
C PRO A 217 6.16 -31.70 35.07
N ARG A 218 6.42 -31.37 33.80
CA ARG A 218 6.23 -30.02 33.24
C ARG A 218 5.33 -30.07 32.02
N ASN A 219 4.33 -29.20 32.00
CA ASN A 219 3.59 -28.88 30.78
C ASN A 219 4.54 -28.13 29.85
N THR A 220 4.71 -28.64 28.64
CA THR A 220 5.71 -28.19 27.68
C THR A 220 5.20 -28.43 26.25
N MET A 221 6.07 -28.33 25.26
CA MET A 221 5.76 -28.63 23.86
C MET A 221 6.92 -29.40 23.21
N LYS A 222 6.60 -30.19 22.19
CA LYS A 222 7.57 -30.95 21.39
C LYS A 222 7.36 -30.68 19.90
N LEU A 223 8.40 -30.99 19.12
CA LEU A 223 8.31 -31.05 17.67
C LEU A 223 8.02 -32.50 17.27
N VAL A 224 6.98 -32.70 16.47
CA VAL A 224 6.68 -33.97 15.79
C VAL A 224 6.93 -33.75 14.30
N ARG A 225 7.81 -34.56 13.71
CA ARG A 225 8.15 -34.46 12.29
C ARG A 225 7.52 -35.61 11.55
N SER A 226 6.90 -35.33 10.40
CA SER A 226 6.40 -36.38 9.50
C SER A 226 6.65 -35.99 8.04
N THR A 227 6.40 -36.93 7.15
CA THR A 227 6.64 -36.83 5.71
C THR A 227 5.36 -37.21 5.00
N VAL A 228 5.02 -36.49 3.93
CA VAL A 228 3.94 -36.86 3.01
C VAL A 228 4.52 -37.86 2.03
N ALA A 229 4.18 -39.13 2.18
CA ALA A 229 4.89 -40.22 1.50
C ALA A 229 4.34 -40.54 0.10
N SER A 230 3.04 -40.31 -0.12
CA SER A 230 2.35 -40.55 -1.38
C SER A 230 1.25 -39.52 -1.62
N GLU A 231 0.75 -39.47 -2.84
CA GLU A 231 -0.36 -38.61 -3.26
C GLU A 231 -1.67 -38.89 -2.52
N ASP A 232 -1.84 -40.08 -1.94
CA ASP A 232 -2.99 -40.40 -1.08
C ASP A 232 -3.07 -39.47 0.15
N GLU A 233 -1.92 -38.96 0.59
CA GLU A 233 -1.77 -37.98 1.68
C GLU A 233 -1.57 -36.55 1.14
N GLY A 234 -1.65 -36.37 -0.18
CA GLY A 234 -1.26 -35.15 -0.89
C GLY A 234 -2.31 -34.04 -0.91
N LYS A 235 -3.50 -34.24 -0.32
CA LYS A 235 -4.57 -33.24 -0.21
C LYS A 235 -4.55 -32.60 1.18
N LEU A 236 -4.09 -31.36 1.30
CA LEU A 236 -3.61 -30.81 2.57
C LEU A 236 -4.31 -29.51 2.98
N SER A 237 -4.41 -29.32 4.30
CA SER A 237 -4.93 -28.10 4.91
C SER A 237 -3.93 -27.50 5.90
N TRP A 238 -4.01 -26.18 6.08
CA TRP A 238 -3.25 -25.47 7.09
C TRP A 238 -3.71 -25.90 8.48
N GLY A 239 -2.75 -26.33 9.32
CA GLY A 239 -3.07 -26.82 10.66
C GLY A 239 -3.70 -25.76 11.56
N GLU A 240 -4.53 -26.20 12.50
CA GLU A 240 -5.11 -25.35 13.54
C GLU A 240 -4.02 -24.54 14.27
N ASN A 241 -4.32 -23.29 14.61
CA ASN A 241 -3.37 -22.37 15.26
C ASN A 241 -2.04 -22.19 14.47
N ARG A 242 -2.02 -22.58 13.19
CA ARG A 242 -0.80 -22.64 12.36
C ARG A 242 0.34 -23.41 13.07
N ALA A 243 -0.01 -24.44 13.83
CA ALA A 243 0.94 -25.22 14.63
C ALA A 243 1.81 -26.18 13.79
N THR A 244 1.49 -26.33 12.50
CA THR A 244 2.24 -27.20 11.57
C THR A 244 3.01 -26.33 10.58
N GLN A 245 4.33 -26.53 10.51
CA GLN A 245 5.19 -25.95 9.48
C GLN A 245 5.37 -26.94 8.34
N TRP A 246 5.25 -26.47 7.10
CA TRP A 246 5.43 -27.26 5.89
C TRP A 246 6.71 -26.84 5.17
N ALA A 247 7.46 -27.80 4.66
CA ALA A 247 8.67 -27.54 3.89
C ALA A 247 8.95 -28.60 2.83
N VAL A 248 9.32 -28.15 1.64
CA VAL A 248 9.92 -28.99 0.61
C VAL A 248 11.41 -29.06 0.88
N VAL A 249 11.94 -30.27 1.05
CA VAL A 249 13.33 -30.52 1.41
C VAL A 249 13.96 -31.51 0.44
N ASN A 250 15.27 -31.40 0.24
CA ASN A 250 16.06 -32.47 -0.34
C ASN A 250 16.75 -33.22 0.81
N THR A 251 16.40 -34.49 1.01
CA THR A 251 16.92 -35.28 2.13
C THR A 251 18.34 -35.79 1.91
N ASP A 252 18.82 -35.80 0.67
CA ASP A 252 20.19 -36.17 0.32
C ASP A 252 21.17 -35.01 0.63
N GLU A 253 20.66 -33.79 0.74
CA GLU A 253 21.41 -32.56 0.99
C GLU A 253 21.20 -32.06 2.42
N THR A 254 22.24 -32.11 3.26
CA THR A 254 22.11 -31.76 4.68
C THR A 254 23.07 -30.68 5.15
N LEU A 255 22.60 -29.90 6.13
CA LEU A 255 23.39 -28.92 6.86
C LEU A 255 23.18 -29.13 8.37
N PHE A 256 24.27 -29.38 9.09
CA PHE A 256 24.23 -29.80 10.50
C PHE A 256 23.32 -31.02 10.76
N GLY A 257 23.20 -31.92 9.78
CA GLY A 257 22.33 -33.10 9.84
C GLY A 257 20.84 -32.80 9.58
N ASN A 258 20.47 -31.56 9.23
CA ASN A 258 19.11 -31.21 8.84
C ASN A 258 19.00 -31.17 7.30
N PRO A 259 17.94 -31.75 6.71
CA PRO A 259 17.64 -31.57 5.28
C PRO A 259 17.54 -30.08 4.92
N ARG A 260 18.13 -29.71 3.79
CA ARG A 260 18.07 -28.36 3.23
C ARG A 260 16.75 -28.19 2.48
N GLY A 261 16.06 -27.08 2.72
CA GLY A 261 14.69 -26.92 2.23
C GLY A 261 14.22 -25.48 2.07
N TYR A 262 13.00 -25.36 1.56
CA TYR A 262 12.21 -24.15 1.58
C TYR A 262 10.90 -24.42 2.32
N LYS A 263 10.60 -23.61 3.34
CA LYS A 263 9.33 -23.64 4.06
C LYS A 263 8.29 -22.78 3.38
N ILE A 264 7.04 -23.18 3.54
CA ILE A 264 5.87 -22.52 2.95
C ILE A 264 4.97 -22.04 4.08
N ILE A 265 4.64 -20.75 4.05
CA ILE A 265 3.95 -20.06 5.15
C ILE A 265 2.74 -19.31 4.56
N PRO A 266 1.51 -19.72 4.88
CA PRO A 266 0.31 -19.04 4.40
C PRO A 266 0.07 -17.72 5.14
N ASP A 267 -0.54 -16.78 4.44
CA ASP A 267 -1.00 -15.51 4.96
C ASP A 267 -2.43 -15.23 4.50
N GLY A 268 -3.40 -15.67 5.31
CA GLY A 268 -4.83 -15.47 5.00
C GLY A 268 -5.37 -16.34 3.86
N ALA A 269 -4.71 -17.46 3.54
CA ALA A 269 -5.19 -18.41 2.55
C ALA A 269 -6.40 -19.23 3.05
N VAL A 270 -7.36 -19.49 2.17
CA VAL A 270 -8.54 -20.34 2.37
C VAL A 270 -8.82 -21.16 1.12
N HIS A 271 -9.66 -22.19 1.25
CA HIS A 271 -10.18 -23.01 0.17
C HIS A 271 -11.70 -22.89 0.07
N LEU A 272 -12.30 -23.53 -0.94
CA LEU A 272 -13.73 -23.47 -1.19
C LEU A 272 -14.55 -24.04 -0.01
N THR A 273 -15.49 -23.23 0.48
CA THR A 273 -16.40 -23.60 1.57
C THR A 273 -17.38 -24.68 1.12
N ILE A 274 -17.94 -24.52 -0.09
CA ILE A 274 -18.96 -25.42 -0.63
C ILE A 274 -18.33 -26.78 -0.94
N LYS A 275 -18.91 -27.83 -0.38
CA LYS A 275 -18.53 -29.22 -0.66
C LYS A 275 -19.48 -29.80 -1.71
N ASN A 276 -18.94 -30.59 -2.64
CA ASN A 276 -19.69 -31.22 -3.74
C ASN A 276 -20.59 -30.22 -4.49
N SER A 277 -20.02 -29.08 -4.91
CA SER A 277 -20.80 -28.03 -5.56
C SER A 277 -21.50 -28.55 -6.83
N SER A 278 -22.82 -28.38 -6.90
CA SER A 278 -23.60 -28.69 -8.11
C SER A 278 -23.20 -27.84 -9.32
N ASN A 279 -22.65 -26.64 -9.08
CA ASN A 279 -22.26 -25.71 -10.14
C ASN A 279 -20.93 -26.13 -10.77
N LEU A 280 -20.00 -26.66 -9.96
CA LEU A 280 -18.66 -27.03 -10.42
C LEU A 280 -18.52 -28.50 -10.79
N ALA A 281 -19.27 -29.41 -10.17
CA ALA A 281 -19.07 -30.86 -10.29
C ALA A 281 -17.56 -31.22 -10.23
N ASN A 282 -16.92 -31.57 -11.35
CA ASN A 282 -15.51 -31.95 -11.43
C ASN A 282 -14.58 -30.82 -11.95
N ALA A 283 -15.12 -29.66 -12.31
CA ALA A 283 -14.43 -28.60 -13.04
C ALA A 283 -13.30 -27.91 -12.25
N ALA A 284 -13.35 -27.95 -10.91
CA ALA A 284 -12.43 -27.24 -10.03
C ALA A 284 -12.08 -28.00 -8.74
N ASN A 285 -11.79 -29.31 -8.86
CA ASN A 285 -11.38 -30.16 -7.74
C ASN A 285 -10.10 -29.65 -7.01
N TRP A 286 -9.30 -28.82 -7.69
CA TRP A 286 -8.16 -28.10 -7.10
C TRP A 286 -8.57 -27.09 -6.03
N ALA A 287 -9.84 -26.68 -5.90
CA ALA A 287 -10.29 -25.65 -4.96
C ALA A 287 -10.67 -26.21 -3.57
N GLU A 288 -10.67 -27.54 -3.39
CA GLU A 288 -11.31 -28.18 -2.23
C GLU A 288 -10.48 -28.20 -0.94
N HIS A 289 -9.16 -28.02 -1.06
CA HIS A 289 -8.19 -28.03 0.03
C HIS A 289 -7.29 -26.79 -0.06
N ASP A 290 -6.51 -26.49 0.99
CA ASP A 290 -5.69 -25.28 1.00
C ASP A 290 -4.50 -25.40 0.04
N PHE A 291 -3.93 -26.59 -0.06
CA PHE A 291 -2.90 -26.89 -1.05
C PHE A 291 -2.81 -28.39 -1.28
N PHE A 292 -2.12 -28.74 -2.36
CA PHE A 292 -1.89 -30.11 -2.76
C PHE A 292 -0.43 -30.35 -3.10
N VAL A 293 -0.01 -31.61 -3.07
CA VAL A 293 1.28 -32.05 -3.62
C VAL A 293 1.05 -33.25 -4.54
N THR A 294 1.66 -33.19 -5.72
CA THR A 294 1.67 -34.28 -6.69
C THR A 294 3.08 -34.50 -7.19
N LYS A 295 3.32 -35.65 -7.81
CA LYS A 295 4.54 -35.86 -8.58
C LYS A 295 4.51 -35.01 -9.85
N GLN A 296 5.63 -34.42 -10.23
CA GLN A 296 5.74 -33.67 -11.48
C GLN A 296 5.55 -34.62 -12.68
N LYS A 297 4.69 -34.21 -13.62
CA LYS A 297 4.51 -34.86 -14.92
C LYS A 297 4.30 -33.80 -16.01
N ASP A 298 4.98 -33.96 -17.14
CA ASP A 298 4.76 -33.11 -18.33
C ASP A 298 3.33 -33.25 -18.91
N THR A 299 2.65 -34.37 -18.62
CA THR A 299 1.25 -34.61 -19.00
C THR A 299 0.24 -33.90 -18.09
N GLU A 300 0.69 -33.33 -16.97
CA GLU A 300 -0.12 -32.62 -15.98
C GLU A 300 0.34 -31.15 -15.87
N PRO A 301 0.37 -30.39 -16.98
CA PRO A 301 1.02 -29.09 -16.98
C PRO A 301 0.27 -28.02 -16.17
N ARG A 302 -1.04 -28.21 -15.95
CA ARG A 302 -1.95 -27.22 -15.38
C ARG A 302 -3.06 -27.84 -14.53
N ALA A 303 -3.55 -27.13 -13.51
CA ALA A 303 -4.61 -27.62 -12.62
C ALA A 303 -6.03 -27.43 -13.18
N GLY A 304 -6.22 -26.45 -14.06
CA GLY A 304 -7.51 -26.11 -14.66
C GLY A 304 -7.44 -25.91 -16.18
N HIS A 305 -8.59 -25.69 -16.81
CA HIS A 305 -8.66 -25.30 -18.23
C HIS A 305 -9.79 -24.29 -18.45
N PRO A 306 -9.59 -23.26 -19.30
CA PRO A 306 -10.64 -22.32 -19.74
C PRO A 306 -11.93 -22.92 -20.30
N ARG A 307 -11.97 -24.22 -20.58
CA ARG A 307 -13.13 -24.92 -21.14
C ARG A 307 -13.78 -25.87 -20.14
N ASN A 308 -13.26 -25.95 -18.91
CA ASN A 308 -13.84 -26.78 -17.85
C ASN A 308 -15.29 -26.36 -17.54
N VAL A 309 -15.63 -25.08 -17.66
CA VAL A 309 -17.01 -24.59 -17.46
C VAL A 309 -18.01 -25.06 -18.52
N GLN A 310 -17.53 -25.55 -19.68
CA GLN A 310 -18.41 -25.96 -20.79
C GLN A 310 -19.00 -27.36 -20.58
N ASP A 311 -18.30 -28.23 -19.85
CA ASP A 311 -18.78 -29.53 -19.40
C ASP A 311 -18.17 -29.83 -18.02
N VAL A 312 -18.92 -29.45 -16.98
CA VAL A 312 -18.46 -29.55 -15.60
C VAL A 312 -18.38 -30.99 -15.09
N HIS A 313 -19.06 -31.94 -15.74
CA HIS A 313 -19.05 -33.35 -15.35
C HIS A 313 -17.92 -34.13 -16.03
N ASN A 314 -17.52 -33.74 -17.24
CA ASN A 314 -16.39 -34.29 -17.95
C ASN A 314 -15.45 -33.17 -18.45
N PRO A 315 -14.81 -32.43 -17.53
CA PRO A 315 -13.97 -31.29 -17.86
C PRO A 315 -12.71 -31.73 -18.62
N VAL A 316 -12.09 -30.79 -19.34
CA VAL A 316 -10.87 -31.07 -20.10
C VAL A 316 -9.72 -31.45 -19.17
N VAL A 317 -9.60 -30.74 -18.04
CA VAL A 317 -8.68 -31.07 -16.96
C VAL A 317 -9.50 -31.34 -15.71
N ASP A 318 -9.42 -32.58 -15.22
CA ASP A 318 -9.98 -32.99 -13.94
C ASP A 318 -8.82 -33.21 -12.96
N PHE A 319 -8.59 -32.22 -12.11
CA PHE A 319 -7.48 -32.21 -11.16
C PHE A 319 -7.50 -33.39 -10.17
N ALA A 320 -8.67 -33.98 -9.91
CA ALA A 320 -8.74 -35.14 -9.02
C ALA A 320 -8.00 -36.36 -9.58
N LYS A 321 -7.80 -36.43 -10.90
CA LYS A 321 -7.08 -37.53 -11.56
C LYS A 321 -5.57 -37.49 -11.36
N PHE A 322 -5.02 -36.40 -10.85
CA PHE A 322 -3.58 -36.28 -10.58
C PHE A 322 -3.17 -37.11 -9.36
N PHE A 323 -4.13 -37.53 -8.53
CA PHE A 323 -3.89 -38.33 -7.34
C PHE A 323 -4.14 -39.80 -7.66
N ASP A 324 -3.10 -40.48 -8.15
CA ASP A 324 -3.14 -41.91 -8.52
C ASP A 324 -2.29 -42.80 -7.60
N GLY A 325 -1.86 -42.24 -6.46
CA GLY A 325 -1.21 -42.96 -5.37
C GLY A 325 0.30 -43.06 -5.52
N GLU A 326 0.90 -42.23 -6.37
CA GLU A 326 2.35 -42.21 -6.57
C GLU A 326 3.12 -41.80 -5.31
N SER A 327 4.38 -42.26 -5.24
CA SER A 327 5.28 -41.86 -4.15
C SER A 327 5.76 -40.43 -4.35
N LEU A 328 5.92 -39.72 -3.22
CA LEU A 328 6.38 -38.33 -3.16
C LEU A 328 7.70 -38.18 -2.38
N VAL A 329 8.40 -39.29 -2.10
CA VAL A 329 9.65 -39.27 -1.33
C VAL A 329 10.87 -39.21 -2.25
N GLN A 330 11.60 -38.10 -2.22
CA GLN A 330 12.76 -37.83 -3.08
C GLN A 330 12.44 -37.95 -4.58
N GLU A 331 11.27 -37.46 -4.96
CA GLU A 331 10.75 -37.36 -6.33
C GLU A 331 10.64 -35.88 -6.72
N ASP A 332 10.38 -35.62 -7.99
CA ASP A 332 10.07 -34.28 -8.48
C ASP A 332 8.65 -33.88 -8.05
N LEU A 333 8.51 -32.79 -7.29
CA LEU A 333 7.27 -32.43 -6.60
C LEU A 333 6.72 -31.10 -7.09
N VAL A 334 5.43 -31.10 -7.44
CA VAL A 334 4.68 -29.86 -7.68
C VAL A 334 3.72 -29.63 -6.54
N LEU A 335 3.75 -28.42 -5.96
CA LEU A 335 2.75 -27.97 -5.02
C LEU A 335 1.72 -27.11 -5.74
N TRP A 336 0.44 -27.40 -5.49
CA TRP A 336 -0.68 -26.63 -6.04
C TRP A 336 -1.34 -25.90 -4.88
N VAL A 337 -1.09 -24.60 -4.76
CA VAL A 337 -1.45 -23.82 -3.56
C VAL A 337 -2.62 -22.90 -3.84
N ASN A 338 -3.62 -22.92 -2.99
CA ASN A 338 -4.73 -21.98 -3.05
C ASN A 338 -4.47 -20.76 -2.15
N LEU A 339 -4.65 -19.59 -2.74
CA LEU A 339 -4.84 -18.32 -2.05
C LEU A 339 -6.29 -17.91 -2.19
N GLY A 340 -6.84 -17.15 -1.26
CA GLY A 340 -8.26 -16.85 -1.34
C GLY A 340 -8.80 -16.04 -0.17
N MET A 341 -10.09 -15.71 -0.25
CA MET A 341 -10.83 -15.02 0.79
C MET A 341 -12.28 -15.50 0.80
N HIS A 342 -12.86 -15.60 2.00
CA HIS A 342 -14.32 -15.58 2.15
C HIS A 342 -14.77 -14.13 2.13
N HIS A 343 -15.57 -13.73 1.14
CA HIS A 343 -16.02 -12.35 1.01
C HIS A 343 -17.53 -12.27 1.18
N VAL A 344 -17.94 -11.58 2.25
CA VAL A 344 -19.32 -11.16 2.46
C VAL A 344 -19.34 -9.65 2.35
N PRO A 345 -19.59 -9.09 1.15
CA PRO A 345 -19.48 -7.66 0.94
C PRO A 345 -20.35 -6.85 1.89
N HIS A 346 -19.79 -5.76 2.38
CA HIS A 346 -20.45 -4.82 3.27
C HIS A 346 -20.43 -3.41 2.67
N THR A 347 -20.96 -2.42 3.38
CA THR A 347 -21.04 -1.04 2.88
C THR A 347 -19.69 -0.39 2.57
N GLY A 348 -18.57 -0.96 3.05
CA GLY A 348 -17.22 -0.51 2.74
C GLY A 348 -16.70 -0.99 1.38
N ASP A 349 -17.40 -1.93 0.76
CA ASP A 349 -17.16 -2.39 -0.62
C ASP A 349 -17.89 -1.50 -1.64
N LEU A 350 -18.57 -0.43 -1.21
CA LEU A 350 -19.18 0.56 -2.10
C LEU A 350 -18.29 1.82 -2.21
N PRO A 351 -17.97 2.30 -3.42
CA PRO A 351 -18.35 1.72 -4.71
C PRO A 351 -17.57 0.44 -5.06
N ASN A 352 -16.34 0.30 -4.56
CA ASN A 352 -15.44 -0.81 -4.88
C ASN A 352 -14.91 -1.47 -3.61
N THR A 353 -14.64 -2.76 -3.70
CA THR A 353 -13.85 -3.50 -2.72
C THR A 353 -12.44 -2.91 -2.63
N VAL A 354 -11.86 -2.92 -1.43
CA VAL A 354 -10.54 -2.33 -1.18
C VAL A 354 -9.46 -3.39 -1.05
N PHE A 355 -8.36 -3.20 -1.79
CA PHE A 355 -7.18 -4.07 -1.74
C PHE A 355 -6.57 -4.23 -0.35
N THR A 356 -6.86 -3.34 0.61
CA THR A 356 -6.29 -3.37 1.95
C THR A 356 -6.71 -4.59 2.75
N THR A 357 -7.96 -5.03 2.61
CA THR A 357 -8.56 -6.13 3.40
C THR A 357 -8.83 -7.37 2.57
N ALA A 358 -9.14 -7.21 1.27
CA ALA A 358 -9.26 -8.32 0.34
C ALA A 358 -7.85 -8.75 -0.11
N HIS A 359 -7.18 -9.53 0.74
CA HIS A 359 -5.78 -9.92 0.57
C HIS A 359 -5.51 -11.34 1.06
N SER A 360 -4.69 -12.07 0.30
CA SER A 360 -4.18 -13.39 0.65
C SER A 360 -2.77 -13.54 0.07
N GLY A 361 -1.92 -14.36 0.70
CA GLY A 361 -0.55 -14.52 0.26
C GLY A 361 0.15 -15.79 0.76
N LEU A 362 1.31 -16.04 0.18
CA LEU A 362 2.19 -17.16 0.50
C LEU A 362 3.63 -16.67 0.64
N HIS A 363 4.32 -17.05 1.70
CA HIS A 363 5.75 -16.86 1.85
C HIS A 363 6.49 -18.18 1.65
N ILE A 364 7.50 -18.17 0.79
CA ILE A 364 8.41 -19.28 0.51
C ILE A 364 9.78 -18.85 0.99
N ALA A 365 10.28 -19.48 2.05
CA ALA A 365 11.48 -19.00 2.74
C ALA A 365 12.51 -20.12 2.96
N PRO A 366 13.82 -19.83 2.95
CA PRO A 366 14.84 -20.84 3.22
C PRO A 366 14.66 -21.48 4.60
N LEU A 367 14.78 -22.80 4.68
CA LEU A 367 14.77 -23.59 5.92
C LEU A 367 16.00 -24.50 5.94
N ASN A 368 16.95 -24.20 6.83
CA ASN A 368 18.26 -24.89 6.89
C ASN A 368 19.01 -24.94 5.55
N TYR A 369 18.63 -24.09 4.58
CA TYR A 369 19.19 -24.11 3.23
C TYR A 369 20.61 -23.52 3.17
N LEU A 370 20.90 -22.51 4.00
CA LEU A 370 22.20 -21.84 4.10
C LEU A 370 22.78 -21.94 5.52
N PRO A 371 24.11 -21.81 5.69
CA PRO A 371 24.77 -21.75 7.00
C PRO A 371 24.29 -20.65 7.94
N GLY A 372 23.70 -19.58 7.40
CA GLY A 372 23.19 -18.44 8.16
C GLY A 372 22.33 -17.53 7.30
N ASP A 373 21.83 -16.45 7.91
CA ASP A 373 20.99 -15.45 7.25
C ASP A 373 21.78 -14.67 6.17
N PRO A 374 21.42 -14.82 4.88
CA PRO A 374 22.13 -14.17 3.78
C PRO A 374 21.90 -12.66 3.70
N SER A 375 20.88 -12.12 4.39
CA SER A 375 20.65 -10.67 4.44
C SER A 375 21.81 -9.93 5.08
N ARG A 376 22.68 -10.64 5.83
CA ARG A 376 23.85 -10.08 6.50
C ARG A 376 24.94 -9.58 5.57
N GLU A 377 24.92 -9.99 4.31
CA GLU A 377 25.87 -9.54 3.28
C GLU A 377 25.50 -8.17 2.70
N THR A 378 24.29 -7.67 2.95
CA THR A 378 23.88 -6.37 2.42
C THR A 378 24.66 -5.22 3.05
N VAL A 379 25.01 -4.23 2.24
CA VAL A 379 25.61 -2.98 2.70
C VAL A 379 24.57 -2.02 3.28
N ASN A 380 23.28 -2.24 3.05
CA ASN A 380 22.18 -1.39 3.51
C ASN A 380 21.82 -1.64 4.99
N MET A 381 22.84 -1.60 5.85
CA MET A 381 22.78 -1.87 7.28
C MET A 381 23.51 -0.77 8.07
N CYS A 382 23.20 -0.68 9.37
CA CYS A 382 23.84 0.25 10.30
C CYS A 382 24.20 -0.46 11.59
N LEU A 383 25.37 -0.13 12.14
CA LEU A 383 25.83 -0.51 13.48
C LEU A 383 26.26 0.75 14.22
N VAL A 384 25.61 1.04 15.34
CA VAL A 384 25.95 2.16 16.24
C VAL A 384 26.50 1.58 17.53
N LEU A 385 27.71 1.98 17.92
CA LEU A 385 28.32 1.57 19.17
C LEU A 385 27.99 2.60 20.26
N CYS A 386 27.44 2.14 21.39
CA CYS A 386 27.16 2.98 22.54
C CYS A 386 28.48 3.30 23.26
N ILE A 387 29.05 4.48 23.00
CA ILE A 387 30.20 4.97 23.77
C ILE A 387 29.70 5.45 25.13
N ALA A 388 29.66 4.56 26.13
CA ALA A 388 29.56 4.97 27.52
C ALA A 388 30.94 5.46 28.00
N ALA A 389 30.96 6.71 28.43
CA ALA A 389 32.01 7.48 29.12
C ALA A 389 33.28 6.73 29.60
N ARG A 390 34.45 7.29 29.22
CA ARG A 390 35.78 7.15 29.87
C ARG A 390 36.20 5.73 30.25
N VAL A 391 36.84 5.02 29.31
CA VAL A 391 37.84 3.99 29.65
C VAL A 391 39.19 4.45 29.07
N PRO A 392 40.29 4.47 29.84
CA PRO A 392 41.60 4.90 29.34
C PRO A 392 42.06 4.00 28.20
N ARG A 393 42.67 4.59 27.17
CA ARG A 393 43.35 3.87 26.08
C ARG A 393 44.51 3.05 26.63
N THR A 394 44.25 1.81 27.00
CA THR A 394 45.26 0.75 27.03
C THR A 394 44.55 -0.59 27.05
N ILE A 395 44.92 -1.45 26.10
CA ILE A 395 44.56 -2.87 25.98
C ILE A 395 43.20 -3.13 25.34
N LEU A 396 43.15 -3.10 24.01
CA LEU A 396 42.33 -4.03 23.21
C LEU A 396 43.07 -4.27 21.88
N THR A 397 43.87 -5.33 21.83
CA THR A 397 44.28 -5.95 20.56
C THR A 397 43.10 -6.73 20.00
N PRO A 398 42.74 -6.60 18.70
CA PRO A 398 41.66 -7.40 18.12
C PRO A 398 42.12 -8.85 17.88
N SER A 399 41.25 -9.80 18.23
CA SER A 399 41.36 -11.21 17.82
C SER A 399 41.12 -11.38 16.31
N PRO A 400 41.74 -12.36 15.63
CA PRO A 400 41.84 -12.42 14.16
C PRO A 400 40.62 -13.03 13.44
N LEU A 401 39.40 -12.85 13.95
CA LEU A 401 38.17 -13.39 13.34
C LEU A 401 37.41 -12.38 12.46
N PHE A 402 37.92 -11.15 12.32
CA PHE A 402 37.35 -10.10 11.49
C PHE A 402 38.45 -9.40 10.69
N ALA A 403 38.94 -10.05 9.64
CA ALA A 403 39.72 -9.39 8.59
C ALA A 403 38.88 -9.39 7.30
N PRO A 404 38.58 -8.24 6.67
CA PRO A 404 38.02 -8.22 5.34
C PRO A 404 39.08 -8.73 4.34
N ALA A 405 38.65 -9.56 3.39
CA ALA A 405 39.51 -10.04 2.31
C ALA A 405 40.07 -8.87 1.46
N PRO A 406 41.30 -8.96 0.95
CA PRO A 406 41.88 -7.91 0.13
C PRO A 406 41.15 -7.80 -1.22
N ALA A 407 40.81 -6.57 -1.61
CA ALA A 407 40.24 -6.27 -2.92
C ALA A 407 41.23 -6.59 -4.04
N LEU A 408 40.78 -7.35 -5.05
CA LEU A 408 41.50 -7.54 -6.30
C LEU A 408 41.40 -6.25 -7.14
N PRO A 409 42.47 -5.85 -7.85
CA PRO A 409 42.43 -4.66 -8.72
C PRO A 409 41.61 -4.95 -9.97
N MET A 410 40.51 -4.22 -10.15
CA MET A 410 39.75 -4.16 -11.40
C MET A 410 40.49 -3.23 -12.37
N SER A 411 40.88 -3.76 -13.54
CA SER A 411 41.35 -3.00 -14.69
C SER A 411 40.17 -2.33 -15.40
N GLU A 412 40.27 -1.02 -15.68
CA GLU A 412 39.34 -0.30 -16.55
C GLU A 412 39.48 -0.77 -18.01
N PRO A 413 38.37 -1.00 -18.73
CA PRO A 413 38.35 -0.93 -20.19
C PRO A 413 37.96 0.48 -20.64
N GLY A 414 38.73 1.01 -21.59
CA GLY A 414 38.58 2.34 -22.18
C GLY A 414 37.25 2.55 -22.90
N ILE A 415 36.75 3.77 -22.80
CA ILE A 415 35.57 4.26 -23.51
C ILE A 415 36.03 4.84 -24.85
N ASP A 416 35.71 4.15 -25.94
CA ASP A 416 35.77 4.71 -27.29
C ASP A 416 34.60 5.68 -27.50
N THR A 417 34.94 6.87 -27.97
CA THR A 417 34.03 7.94 -28.35
C THR A 417 33.25 7.59 -29.61
N ALA A 418 31.93 7.42 -29.49
CA ALA A 418 31.01 7.41 -30.63
C ALA A 418 29.99 8.56 -30.52
N THR A 419 29.88 9.31 -31.61
CA THR A 419 29.05 10.49 -31.87
C THR A 419 27.55 10.26 -31.59
N PRO A 420 26.79 11.25 -31.08
CA PRO A 420 25.36 11.09 -30.86
C PRO A 420 24.57 11.19 -32.18
N ALA A 421 23.75 10.16 -32.45
CA ALA A 421 22.70 10.20 -33.45
C ALA A 421 21.51 11.05 -32.95
N GLN A 422 20.92 11.82 -33.87
CA GLN A 422 19.80 12.73 -33.62
C GLN A 422 18.51 11.97 -33.28
N ASP A 423 17.84 12.41 -32.21
CA ASP A 423 16.55 11.91 -31.73
C ASP A 423 15.37 12.56 -32.51
N PRO A 424 14.50 11.78 -33.19
CA PRO A 424 13.32 12.29 -33.90
C PRO A 424 12.16 12.74 -33.00
N LEU A 425 12.19 12.47 -31.68
CA LEU A 425 11.07 12.79 -30.76
C LEU A 425 10.95 14.28 -30.41
N GLY A 426 12.03 15.07 -30.56
CA GLY A 426 12.02 16.50 -30.26
C GLY A 426 11.18 17.37 -31.21
N ASN A 427 10.80 16.85 -32.39
CA ASN A 427 9.99 17.58 -33.36
C ASN A 427 8.47 17.42 -33.16
N LEU A 428 8.03 16.38 -32.43
CA LEU A 428 6.60 16.13 -32.19
C LEU A 428 6.05 16.95 -31.01
N GLU A 429 6.89 17.29 -30.01
CA GLU A 429 6.51 18.20 -28.91
C GLU A 429 6.44 19.67 -29.35
N LYS A 430 7.22 20.08 -30.36
CA LYS A 430 7.12 21.44 -30.92
C LYS A 430 5.86 21.64 -31.74
N GLN A 431 5.41 20.61 -32.47
CA GLN A 431 4.20 20.70 -33.29
C GLN A 431 2.89 20.68 -32.48
N SER A 432 2.88 20.13 -31.26
CA SER A 432 1.69 20.12 -30.40
C SER A 432 1.52 21.41 -29.59
N GLN A 433 2.60 22.14 -29.29
CA GLN A 433 2.52 23.44 -28.59
C GLN A 433 2.09 24.59 -29.50
N ASP A 434 2.39 24.52 -30.80
CA ASP A 434 2.02 25.58 -31.76
C ASP A 434 0.54 25.52 -32.20
N VAL A 435 -0.17 24.39 -31.95
CA VAL A 435 -1.57 24.21 -32.38
C VAL A 435 -2.58 24.71 -31.33
N VAL A 436 -2.20 24.90 -30.07
CA VAL A 436 -3.13 25.28 -28.99
C VAL A 436 -3.15 26.80 -28.70
N LEU A 437 -2.27 27.60 -29.31
CA LEU A 437 -2.16 29.04 -29.03
C LEU A 437 -2.79 29.98 -30.07
N ASN A 438 -3.65 29.47 -30.97
CA ASN A 438 -4.20 30.25 -32.08
C ASN A 438 -5.73 30.44 -32.08
N GLU A 439 -6.37 30.48 -30.91
CA GLU A 439 -7.74 31.01 -30.81
C GLU A 439 -7.86 32.11 -29.75
N THR A 440 -8.49 33.21 -30.15
CA THR A 440 -8.87 34.42 -29.40
C THR A 440 -7.81 35.53 -29.26
N SER A 441 -7.56 36.23 -30.38
CA SER A 441 -7.05 37.61 -30.35
C SER A 441 -8.18 38.59 -29.99
N SER A 442 -8.13 39.17 -28.79
CA SER A 442 -8.82 40.43 -28.49
C SER A 442 -7.81 41.48 -28.01
N ASN A 443 -7.85 42.64 -28.64
CA ASN A 443 -6.92 43.74 -28.47
C ASN A 443 -7.06 44.40 -27.09
N ALA A 444 -6.02 44.32 -26.25
CA ALA A 444 -5.75 45.25 -25.16
C ALA A 444 -4.22 45.35 -24.92
N PRO A 445 -3.68 46.51 -24.50
CA PRO A 445 -2.23 46.70 -24.36
C PRO A 445 -1.69 45.82 -23.21
N SER A 446 -0.80 44.88 -23.52
CA SER A 446 -0.28 43.91 -22.57
C SER A 446 0.83 44.51 -21.69
N ALA A 447 0.65 44.42 -20.38
CA ALA A 447 1.71 44.61 -19.40
C ALA A 447 2.86 43.61 -19.65
N PRO A 448 4.13 43.95 -19.33
CA PRO A 448 5.26 43.07 -19.56
C PRO A 448 5.07 41.71 -18.89
N ALA A 449 5.26 40.64 -19.66
CA ALA A 449 5.06 39.27 -19.20
C ALA A 449 5.94 38.97 -17.96
N PRO A 450 5.39 38.31 -16.94
CA PRO A 450 6.14 38.00 -15.72
C PRO A 450 7.33 37.07 -16.04
N PRO A 451 8.48 37.23 -15.36
CA PRO A 451 9.64 36.40 -15.60
C PRO A 451 9.32 34.92 -15.29
N PRO A 452 9.84 33.97 -16.09
CA PRO A 452 9.48 32.55 -16.02
C PRO A 452 9.75 31.94 -14.65
N ALA A 453 8.88 31.04 -14.20
CA ALA A 453 8.96 30.45 -12.86
C ALA A 453 10.34 29.81 -12.60
N PRO A 454 10.95 30.05 -11.43
CA PRO A 454 12.32 29.63 -11.16
C PRO A 454 12.48 28.11 -11.02
N ASN A 455 11.40 27.38 -10.72
CA ASN A 455 11.36 25.91 -10.61
C ASN A 455 12.36 25.29 -9.62
N GLY A 456 12.93 26.10 -8.72
CA GLY A 456 13.94 25.68 -7.76
C GLY A 456 14.77 26.84 -7.22
N GLY A 457 15.87 26.50 -6.53
CA GLY A 457 16.75 27.46 -5.87
C GLY A 457 16.29 27.85 -4.46
N PHE A 458 17.20 28.43 -3.68
CA PHE A 458 16.98 28.73 -2.26
C PHE A 458 15.71 29.56 -2.03
N LYS A 459 15.53 30.66 -2.77
CA LYS A 459 14.36 31.56 -2.64
C LYS A 459 13.02 30.86 -2.91
N ALA A 460 12.97 29.87 -3.82
CA ALA A 460 11.74 29.15 -4.14
C ALA A 460 11.42 28.11 -3.06
N TRP A 461 12.42 27.34 -2.62
CA TRP A 461 12.26 26.35 -1.55
C TRP A 461 11.98 26.98 -0.19
N THR A 462 12.47 28.19 0.09
CA THR A 462 12.06 28.92 1.30
C THR A 462 10.58 29.27 1.27
N GLN A 463 9.96 29.50 0.10
CA GLN A 463 8.50 29.69 0.03
C GLN A 463 7.73 28.39 0.30
N VAL A 464 8.26 27.24 -0.12
CA VAL A 464 7.68 25.92 0.20
C VAL A 464 7.74 25.67 1.71
N ALA A 465 8.88 25.93 2.35
CA ALA A 465 9.02 25.84 3.80
C ALA A 465 8.07 26.82 4.54
N ALA A 466 7.91 28.04 4.02
CA ALA A 466 6.96 29.02 4.54
C ALA A 466 5.51 28.51 4.42
N GLY A 467 5.16 27.90 3.28
CA GLY A 467 3.86 27.27 3.05
C GLY A 467 3.61 26.10 4.00
N HIS A 468 4.62 25.29 4.27
CA HIS A 468 4.56 24.23 5.26
C HIS A 468 4.19 24.75 6.64
N LEU A 469 4.81 25.84 7.12
CA LEU A 469 4.51 26.43 8.43
C LEU A 469 3.07 26.99 8.52
N VAL A 470 2.55 27.58 7.45
CA VAL A 470 1.16 28.05 7.39
C VAL A 470 0.18 26.87 7.48
N ILE A 471 0.42 25.82 6.69
CA ILE A 471 -0.45 24.64 6.66
C ILE A 471 -0.34 23.86 7.99
N PHE A 472 0.84 23.83 8.60
CA PHE A 472 1.06 23.33 9.96
C PHE A 472 0.16 24.04 10.98
N ASN A 473 0.09 25.37 10.95
CA ASN A 473 -0.75 26.13 11.88
C ASN A 473 -2.26 26.00 11.60
N CYS A 474 -2.65 25.93 10.33
CA CYS A 474 -4.06 25.84 9.94
C CYS A 474 -4.61 24.44 10.24
N TRP A 475 -4.10 23.44 9.53
CA TRP A 475 -4.62 22.08 9.56
C TRP A 475 -4.15 21.31 10.78
N GLY A 476 -2.90 21.53 11.21
CA GLY A 476 -2.37 20.83 12.38
C GLY A 476 -3.07 21.21 13.69
N TYR A 477 -3.33 22.50 13.92
CA TYR A 477 -4.09 22.93 15.09
C TYR A 477 -5.53 22.41 15.02
N LEU A 478 -6.16 22.46 13.85
CA LEU A 478 -7.51 21.95 13.61
C LEU A 478 -7.60 20.44 13.92
N SER A 479 -6.57 19.64 13.63
CA SER A 479 -6.53 18.20 13.97
C SER A 479 -6.66 17.92 15.47
N SER A 480 -6.40 18.90 16.34
CA SER A 480 -6.59 18.77 17.79
C SER A 480 -8.05 18.93 18.22
N PHE A 481 -8.96 19.29 17.32
CA PHE A 481 -10.36 19.55 17.64
C PHE A 481 -11.05 18.35 18.29
N GLY A 482 -10.75 17.11 17.89
CA GLY A 482 -11.36 15.93 18.54
C GLY A 482 -11.06 15.83 20.04
N LEU A 483 -9.84 16.21 20.45
CA LEU A 483 -9.45 16.27 21.87
C LEU A 483 -10.14 17.44 22.58
N PHE A 484 -10.21 18.60 21.93
CA PHE A 484 -10.91 19.77 22.47
C PHE A 484 -12.42 19.54 22.59
N GLN A 485 -13.03 18.86 21.62
CA GLN A 485 -14.45 18.55 21.63
C GLN A 485 -14.81 17.63 22.80
N SER A 486 -14.00 16.59 23.03
CA SER A 486 -14.13 15.72 24.21
C SER A 486 -14.01 16.54 25.50
N HIS A 487 -13.00 17.40 25.61
CA HIS A 487 -12.83 18.30 26.75
C HIS A 487 -14.05 19.21 26.94
N TYR A 488 -14.50 19.90 25.90
CA TYR A 488 -15.64 20.82 25.93
C TYR A 488 -16.94 20.13 26.33
N THR A 489 -17.17 18.89 25.88
CA THR A 489 -18.38 18.13 26.25
C THR A 489 -18.40 17.80 27.75
N THR A 490 -17.23 17.61 28.36
CA THR A 490 -17.13 17.37 29.80
C THR A 490 -17.18 18.63 30.65
N THR A 491 -16.76 19.79 30.12
CA THR A 491 -16.63 21.03 30.90
C THR A 491 -17.74 22.06 30.65
N LEU A 492 -18.45 21.99 29.51
CA LEU A 492 -19.51 22.93 29.15
C LEU A 492 -20.88 22.26 29.21
N SER A 493 -21.89 23.01 29.66
CA SER A 493 -23.29 22.60 29.59
C SER A 493 -23.89 22.80 28.18
N ALA A 494 -23.23 22.28 27.14
CA ALA A 494 -23.66 22.35 25.75
C ALA A 494 -23.75 20.94 25.15
N THR A 495 -24.64 20.73 24.18
CA THR A 495 -24.74 19.43 23.51
C THR A 495 -23.51 19.16 22.64
N PRO A 496 -23.11 17.90 22.42
CA PRO A 496 -22.02 17.57 21.51
C PRO A 496 -22.19 18.18 20.11
N SER A 497 -23.41 18.16 19.58
CA SER A 497 -23.77 18.81 18.30
C SER A 497 -23.57 20.33 18.34
N ALA A 498 -23.93 21.01 19.44
CA ALA A 498 -23.64 22.44 19.56
C ALA A 498 -22.12 22.69 19.57
N ILE A 499 -21.34 21.86 20.27
CA ILE A 499 -19.89 21.99 20.35
C ILE A 499 -19.23 21.77 18.98
N SER A 500 -19.70 20.80 18.18
CA SER A 500 -19.10 20.52 16.87
C SER A 500 -19.27 21.68 15.87
N TRP A 501 -20.27 22.56 16.03
CA TRP A 501 -20.37 23.81 15.26
C TRP A 501 -19.13 24.70 15.37
N ILE A 502 -18.37 24.66 16.48
CA ILE A 502 -17.14 25.45 16.62
C ILE A 502 -16.13 25.04 15.55
N GLY A 503 -15.87 23.73 15.40
CA GLY A 503 -14.94 23.20 14.40
C GLY A 503 -15.46 23.34 12.98
N SER A 504 -16.76 23.07 12.76
CA SER A 504 -17.39 23.18 11.44
C SER A 504 -17.37 24.61 10.90
N VAL A 505 -17.63 25.61 11.74
CA VAL A 505 -17.55 27.03 11.35
C VAL A 505 -16.11 27.45 11.08
N GLN A 506 -15.15 26.94 11.86
CA GLN A 506 -13.73 27.18 11.58
C GLN A 506 -13.36 26.69 10.17
N ILE A 507 -13.74 25.46 9.80
CA ILE A 507 -13.48 24.88 8.46
C ILE A 507 -14.21 25.66 7.37
N LEU A 508 -15.48 26.00 7.58
CA LEU A 508 -16.26 26.82 6.65
C LEU A 508 -15.54 28.13 6.34
N LEU A 509 -15.06 28.82 7.36
CA LEU A 509 -14.40 30.12 7.20
C LEU A 509 -13.03 30.01 6.55
N ILE A 510 -12.29 28.91 6.75
CA ILE A 510 -11.03 28.65 6.03
C ILE A 510 -11.25 28.71 4.52
N TYR A 511 -12.26 28.00 4.02
CA TYR A 511 -12.54 27.94 2.57
C TYR A 511 -13.28 29.18 2.06
N LEU A 512 -14.29 29.66 2.81
CA LEU A 512 -15.09 30.81 2.41
C LEU A 512 -14.24 32.07 2.29
N THR A 513 -13.41 32.36 3.31
CA THR A 513 -12.52 33.53 3.27
C THR A 513 -11.38 33.36 2.27
N GLY A 514 -10.99 32.12 1.96
CA GLY A 514 -10.05 31.76 0.91
C GLY A 514 -10.35 32.39 -0.45
N THR A 515 -11.65 32.49 -0.79
CA THR A 515 -12.12 33.13 -2.03
C THR A 515 -11.73 34.60 -2.10
N PHE A 516 -11.86 35.32 -0.98
CA PHE A 516 -11.55 36.75 -0.90
C PHE A 516 -10.04 37.00 -0.75
N SER A 517 -9.36 36.18 0.05
CA SER A 517 -7.91 36.32 0.30
C SER A 517 -7.06 35.97 -0.93
N GLY A 518 -7.50 35.00 -1.75
CA GLY A 518 -6.87 34.72 -3.05
C GLY A 518 -6.95 35.90 -4.02
N ARG A 519 -8.10 36.58 -4.07
CA ARG A 519 -8.25 37.81 -4.88
C ARG A 519 -7.45 38.99 -4.35
N ALA A 520 -7.33 39.10 -3.04
CA ALA A 520 -6.47 40.10 -2.42
C ALA A 520 -5.00 39.88 -2.81
N LEU A 521 -4.53 38.63 -2.88
CA LEU A 521 -3.22 38.30 -3.45
C LEU A 521 -3.13 38.73 -4.92
N ASP A 522 -4.12 38.41 -5.75
CA ASP A 522 -4.15 38.80 -7.17
C ASP A 522 -4.07 40.32 -7.36
N ALA A 523 -4.73 41.08 -6.49
CA ALA A 523 -4.72 42.54 -6.47
C ALA A 523 -3.43 43.15 -5.85
N GLY A 524 -2.46 42.33 -5.42
CA GLY A 524 -1.19 42.79 -4.87
C GLY A 524 -1.17 43.03 -3.35
N HIS A 525 -2.23 42.68 -2.64
CA HIS A 525 -2.38 42.91 -1.19
C HIS A 525 -1.95 41.70 -0.33
N PHE A 526 -1.10 40.82 -0.85
CA PHE A 526 -0.69 39.59 -0.15
C PHE A 526 -0.19 39.82 1.28
N LEU A 527 0.83 40.67 1.47
CA LEU A 527 1.46 40.89 2.79
C LEU A 527 0.47 41.45 3.84
N PRO A 528 -0.31 42.51 3.54
CA PRO A 528 -1.38 42.96 4.44
C PRO A 528 -2.39 41.87 4.80
N THR A 529 -2.82 41.07 3.82
CA THR A 529 -3.79 40.00 4.02
C THR A 529 -3.27 38.92 4.95
N VAL A 530 -2.05 38.41 4.69
CA VAL A 530 -1.49 37.33 5.51
C VAL A 530 -1.00 37.81 6.87
N LEU A 531 -0.65 39.09 7.03
CA LEU A 531 -0.37 39.71 8.33
C LEU A 531 -1.64 39.75 9.19
N LEU A 532 -2.74 40.26 8.64
CA LEU A 532 -4.03 40.29 9.33
C LEU A 532 -4.49 38.87 9.70
N GLY A 533 -4.39 37.94 8.75
CA GLY A 533 -4.73 36.54 8.98
C GLY A 533 -3.88 35.90 10.09
N SER A 534 -2.58 36.16 10.10
CA SER A 534 -1.65 35.65 11.13
C SER A 534 -1.94 36.22 12.52
N LEU A 535 -2.32 37.50 12.60
CA LEU A 535 -2.72 38.15 13.85
C LEU A 535 -4.04 37.56 14.38
N LEU A 536 -5.04 37.39 13.52
CA LEU A 536 -6.33 36.77 13.88
C LEU A 536 -6.16 35.30 14.28
N GLN A 537 -5.32 34.55 13.56
CA GLN A 537 -4.99 33.16 13.88
C GLN A 537 -4.39 33.05 15.28
N THR A 538 -3.39 33.88 15.59
CA THR A 538 -2.73 33.88 16.90
C THR A 538 -3.66 34.35 18.01
N ALA A 539 -4.38 35.45 17.78
CA ALA A 539 -5.34 36.01 18.73
C ALA A 539 -6.47 35.00 19.03
N GLY A 540 -7.01 34.34 18.01
CA GLY A 540 -8.04 33.32 18.16
C GLY A 540 -7.61 32.20 19.10
N VAL A 541 -6.43 31.61 18.88
CA VAL A 541 -5.89 30.56 19.77
C VAL A 541 -5.65 31.08 21.19
N LEU A 542 -5.03 32.25 21.34
CA LEU A 542 -4.76 32.80 22.67
C LEU A 542 -6.04 33.16 23.43
N LEU A 543 -7.06 33.69 22.75
CA LEU A 543 -8.36 33.98 23.34
C LEU A 543 -9.09 32.70 23.75
N THR A 544 -9.02 31.63 22.94
CA THR A 544 -9.54 30.30 23.28
C THR A 544 -9.02 29.81 24.64
N SER A 545 -7.76 30.13 24.98
CA SER A 545 -7.16 29.72 26.27
C SER A 545 -7.84 30.31 27.51
N ALA A 546 -8.59 31.40 27.37
CA ALA A 546 -9.28 32.08 28.45
C ALA A 546 -10.82 31.86 28.43
N CYS A 547 -11.33 31.11 27.44
CA CYS A 547 -12.76 30.88 27.31
C CYS A 547 -13.27 29.85 28.31
N THR A 548 -14.37 30.17 28.97
CA THR A 548 -15.08 29.29 29.92
C THR A 548 -16.51 28.98 29.50
N GLN A 549 -17.02 29.68 28.47
CA GLN A 549 -18.38 29.50 27.97
C GLN A 549 -18.39 29.17 26.47
N TYR A 550 -19.41 28.41 26.03
CA TYR A 550 -19.57 27.97 24.64
C TYR A 550 -19.47 29.12 23.63
N TRP A 551 -20.20 30.21 23.84
CA TRP A 551 -20.22 31.34 22.89
C TRP A 551 -18.84 32.00 22.77
N GLN A 552 -18.02 32.00 23.82
CA GLN A 552 -16.66 32.54 23.81
C GLN A 552 -15.75 31.67 22.93
N LEU A 553 -15.85 30.34 23.08
CA LEU A 553 -15.11 29.40 22.23
C LEU A 553 -15.55 29.48 20.78
N PHE A 554 -16.85 29.62 20.51
CA PHE A 554 -17.37 29.81 19.17
C PHE A 554 -16.81 31.08 18.50
N LEU A 555 -16.73 32.20 19.22
CA LEU A 555 -16.15 33.45 18.70
C LEU A 555 -14.62 33.39 18.55
N ALA A 556 -13.91 32.82 19.52
CA ALA A 556 -12.44 32.79 19.50
C ALA A 556 -11.89 31.72 18.54
N GLN A 557 -12.38 30.48 18.65
CA GLN A 557 -11.89 29.33 17.88
C GLN A 557 -12.64 29.15 16.56
N GLY A 558 -13.97 29.27 16.57
CA GLY A 558 -14.76 29.11 15.34
C GLY A 558 -14.55 30.30 14.40
N LEU A 559 -14.93 31.49 14.85
CA LEU A 559 -14.94 32.70 14.03
C LEU A 559 -13.55 33.33 13.86
N CYS A 560 -12.91 33.79 14.93
CA CYS A 560 -11.66 34.56 14.85
C CYS A 560 -10.51 33.74 14.24
N LYS A 561 -10.27 32.54 14.77
CA LYS A 561 -9.25 31.63 14.23
C LYS A 561 -9.61 31.13 12.82
N GLY A 562 -10.87 30.82 12.52
CA GLY A 562 -11.30 30.41 11.18
C GLY A 562 -11.11 31.49 10.10
N LEU A 563 -11.47 32.74 10.41
CA LEU A 563 -11.17 33.91 9.56
C LEU A 563 -9.66 34.08 9.37
N GLY A 564 -8.89 33.95 10.46
CA GLY A 564 -7.43 34.03 10.41
C GLY A 564 -6.82 32.97 9.49
N ASP A 565 -7.25 31.72 9.63
CA ASP A 565 -6.74 30.59 8.84
C ASP A 565 -7.02 30.78 7.34
N GLY A 566 -8.23 31.18 6.94
CA GLY A 566 -8.54 31.34 5.52
C GLY A 566 -7.98 32.62 4.88
N LEU A 567 -7.63 33.65 5.67
CA LEU A 567 -6.84 34.78 5.19
C LEU A 567 -5.38 34.42 4.90
N VAL A 568 -4.84 33.35 5.50
CA VAL A 568 -3.42 32.93 5.29
C VAL A 568 -3.32 31.74 4.35
N PHE A 569 -4.20 30.74 4.46
CA PHE A 569 -4.06 29.44 3.79
C PHE A 569 -4.05 29.55 2.25
N CYS A 570 -5.16 29.99 1.65
CA CYS A 570 -5.30 30.07 0.19
C CYS A 570 -4.23 30.95 -0.49
N PRO A 571 -3.95 32.19 -0.03
CA PRO A 571 -2.93 33.02 -0.67
C PRO A 571 -1.54 32.43 -0.52
N THR A 572 -1.26 31.68 0.55
CA THR A 572 0.04 31.02 0.71
C THR A 572 0.23 29.87 -0.26
N VAL A 573 -0.79 29.02 -0.46
CA VAL A 573 -0.76 27.95 -1.47
C VAL A 573 -0.59 28.52 -2.86
N ALA A 574 -1.33 29.59 -3.19
CA ALA A 574 -1.19 30.29 -4.46
C ALA A 574 0.20 30.92 -4.62
N LEU A 575 0.79 31.50 -3.58
CA LEU A 575 2.14 32.04 -3.61
C LEU A 575 3.16 30.96 -3.98
N VAL A 576 3.12 29.79 -3.34
CA VAL A 576 4.02 28.66 -3.64
C VAL A 576 3.90 28.26 -5.12
N ALA A 577 2.67 28.19 -5.65
CA ALA A 577 2.44 27.85 -7.05
C ALA A 577 3.07 28.85 -8.04
N THR A 578 3.29 30.11 -7.66
CA THR A 578 3.97 31.09 -8.53
C THR A 578 5.47 30.85 -8.71
N TYR A 579 6.10 30.08 -7.82
CA TYR A 579 7.53 29.79 -7.89
C TYR A 579 7.86 28.53 -8.72
N PHE A 580 6.85 27.76 -9.12
CA PHE A 580 7.02 26.48 -9.80
C PHE A 580 6.00 26.30 -10.93
N SER A 581 6.48 25.96 -12.13
CA SER A 581 5.68 25.48 -13.26
C SER A 581 5.82 23.96 -13.41
N THR A 582 7.02 23.43 -13.66
CA THR A 582 7.26 22.01 -13.92
C THR A 582 7.25 21.15 -12.65
N ARG A 583 7.65 21.71 -11.50
CA ARG A 583 7.66 21.03 -10.20
C ARG A 583 6.52 21.49 -9.27
N ARG A 584 5.45 22.06 -9.83
CA ARG A 584 4.36 22.68 -9.05
C ARG A 584 3.68 21.70 -8.10
N ALA A 585 3.35 20.51 -8.59
CA ALA A 585 2.71 19.47 -7.78
C ALA A 585 3.59 19.10 -6.57
N LEU A 586 4.87 18.79 -6.80
CA LEU A 586 5.82 18.49 -5.74
C LEU A 586 5.94 19.61 -4.70
N ALA A 587 6.04 20.87 -5.14
CA ALA A 587 6.17 22.02 -4.25
C ALA A 587 4.91 22.24 -3.39
N ILE A 588 3.72 22.13 -3.98
CA ILE A 588 2.45 22.25 -3.26
C ILE A 588 2.27 21.08 -2.29
N SER A 589 2.55 19.84 -2.73
CA SER A 589 2.47 18.66 -1.86
C SER A 589 3.48 18.72 -0.71
N ALA A 590 4.70 19.19 -0.94
CA ALA A 590 5.71 19.38 0.10
C ALA A 590 5.26 20.43 1.13
N ALA A 591 4.67 21.55 0.69
CA ALA A 591 4.04 22.50 1.62
C ALA A 591 2.86 21.86 2.36
N ALA A 592 2.02 21.08 1.69
CA ALA A 592 0.85 20.42 2.27
C ALA A 592 1.20 19.43 3.39
N THR A 593 2.40 18.83 3.37
CA THR A 593 2.87 17.98 4.49
C THR A 593 2.91 18.70 5.85
N GLY A 594 2.87 20.04 5.85
CA GLY A 594 2.70 20.86 7.05
C GLY A 594 1.52 20.41 7.91
N GLY A 595 0.40 20.05 7.27
CA GLY A 595 -0.79 19.57 7.96
C GLY A 595 -0.54 18.29 8.74
N ALA A 596 0.20 17.34 8.17
CA ALA A 596 0.57 16.09 8.84
C ALA A 596 1.53 16.33 10.02
N THR A 597 2.59 17.12 9.81
CA THR A 597 3.54 17.45 10.89
C THR A 597 2.88 18.20 12.04
N GLY A 598 2.00 19.17 11.73
CA GLY A 598 1.23 19.88 12.75
C GLY A 598 0.19 18.99 13.42
N GLY A 599 -0.45 18.10 12.66
CA GLY A 599 -1.41 17.12 13.15
C GLY A 599 -0.79 16.04 14.04
N VAL A 600 0.53 15.90 14.05
CA VAL A 600 1.26 15.12 15.07
C VAL A 600 1.59 16.00 16.28
N VAL A 601 2.15 17.21 16.05
CA VAL A 601 2.65 18.06 17.14
C VAL A 601 1.54 18.57 18.05
N PHE A 602 0.47 19.17 17.50
CA PHE A 602 -0.57 19.78 18.33
C PHE A 602 -1.38 18.75 19.14
N PRO A 603 -1.86 17.62 18.58
CA PRO A 603 -2.54 16.61 19.39
C PRO A 603 -1.65 15.99 20.47
N LEU A 604 -0.35 15.80 20.23
CA LEU A 604 0.59 15.35 21.25
C LEU A 604 0.78 16.40 22.36
N MET A 605 0.92 17.67 21.99
CA MET A 605 0.94 18.77 22.96
C MET A 605 -0.34 18.79 23.81
N ALA A 606 -1.52 18.67 23.19
CA ALA A 606 -2.79 18.59 23.93
C ALA A 606 -2.81 17.38 24.86
N ARG A 607 -2.48 16.19 24.37
CA ARG A 607 -2.52 14.96 25.16
C ARG A 607 -1.60 15.01 26.39
N GLN A 608 -0.41 15.62 26.28
CA GLN A 608 0.57 15.66 27.37
C GLN A 608 0.36 16.84 28.33
N LEU A 609 -0.02 18.01 27.80
CA LEU A 609 -0.14 19.23 28.60
C LEU A 609 -1.52 19.36 29.26
N LEU A 610 -2.59 18.87 28.62
CA LEU A 610 -3.95 19.02 29.13
C LEU A 610 -4.12 18.42 30.55
N PRO A 611 -3.58 17.22 30.88
CA PRO A 611 -3.67 16.66 32.22
C PRO A 611 -2.71 17.30 33.24
N THR A 612 -1.63 17.93 32.79
CA THR A 612 -0.53 18.38 33.67
C THR A 612 -0.61 19.86 34.02
N VAL A 613 -0.91 20.71 33.06
CA VAL A 613 -0.96 22.18 33.23
C VAL A 613 -2.35 22.77 32.96
N GLY A 614 -3.32 21.93 32.59
CA GLY A 614 -4.70 22.32 32.31
C GLY A 614 -4.91 22.97 30.95
N PHE A 615 -6.17 23.22 30.60
CA PHE A 615 -6.59 23.70 29.28
C PHE A 615 -5.97 25.04 28.90
N GLY A 616 -6.04 26.05 29.78
CA GLY A 616 -5.55 27.39 29.47
C GLY A 616 -4.06 27.42 29.12
N TRP A 617 -3.20 26.78 29.92
CA TRP A 617 -1.76 26.73 29.62
C TRP A 617 -1.41 25.86 28.42
N THR A 618 -2.16 24.77 28.21
CA THR A 618 -2.02 23.94 27.00
C THR A 618 -2.25 24.75 25.73
N VAL A 619 -3.38 25.46 25.66
CA VAL A 619 -3.74 26.26 24.47
C VAL A 619 -2.79 27.45 24.29
N ARG A 620 -2.30 28.07 25.38
CA ARG A 620 -1.25 29.11 25.29
C ARG A 620 0.05 28.58 24.71
N ALA A 621 0.51 27.40 25.14
CA ALA A 621 1.70 26.77 24.60
C ALA A 621 1.56 26.50 23.10
N MET A 622 0.39 26.02 22.66
CA MET A 622 0.08 25.89 21.24
C MET A 622 0.04 27.23 20.51
N GLY A 623 -0.54 28.26 21.12
CA GLY A 623 -0.59 29.62 20.59
C GLY A 623 0.81 30.22 20.38
N LEU A 624 1.78 29.90 21.24
CA LEU A 624 3.18 30.31 21.06
C LEU A 624 3.83 29.65 19.84
N VAL A 625 3.54 28.36 19.59
CA VAL A 625 4.00 27.66 18.37
C VAL A 625 3.39 28.29 17.13
N VAL A 626 2.08 28.58 17.17
CA VAL A 626 1.37 29.27 16.09
C VAL A 626 1.99 30.63 15.81
N ALA A 627 2.24 31.43 16.85
CA ALA A 627 2.85 32.76 16.75
C ALA A 627 4.28 32.72 16.18
N LEU A 628 5.10 31.76 16.64
CA LEU A 628 6.47 31.57 16.15
C LEU A 628 6.47 31.24 14.65
N ASN A 629 5.66 30.27 14.24
CA ASN A 629 5.53 29.86 12.85
C ASN A 629 5.04 31.01 11.97
N ALA A 630 4.06 31.78 12.44
CA ALA A 630 3.55 32.97 11.76
C ALA A 630 4.62 34.05 11.59
N ALA A 631 5.42 34.32 12.63
CA ALA A 631 6.52 35.29 12.57
C ALA A 631 7.59 34.87 11.55
N VAL A 632 7.97 33.58 11.54
CA VAL A 632 8.92 33.04 10.57
C VAL A 632 8.36 33.16 9.15
N PHE A 633 7.11 32.77 8.93
CA PHE A 633 6.43 32.88 7.64
C PHE A 633 6.42 34.33 7.13
N LEU A 634 5.99 35.30 7.95
CA LEU A 634 5.93 36.71 7.57
C LEU A 634 7.33 37.28 7.23
N ALA A 635 8.37 36.80 7.89
CA ALA A 635 9.75 37.22 7.62
C ALA A 635 10.25 36.72 6.25
N VAL A 636 9.86 35.51 5.82
CA VAL A 636 10.41 34.84 4.63
C VAL A 636 9.53 34.90 3.39
N ALA A 637 8.22 35.16 3.54
CA ALA A 637 7.28 35.17 2.42
C ALA A 637 7.59 36.31 1.44
N ARG A 638 7.70 36.00 0.14
CA ARG A 638 8.04 36.97 -0.91
C ARG A 638 7.17 36.78 -2.14
N VAL A 639 6.38 37.80 -2.49
CA VAL A 639 5.59 37.85 -3.72
C VAL A 639 6.50 38.03 -4.93
N ARG A 640 6.28 37.24 -5.99
CA ARG A 640 7.07 37.30 -7.23
C ARG A 640 6.33 37.97 -8.39
N VAL A 641 5.02 37.74 -8.50
CA VAL A 641 4.22 38.15 -9.66
C VAL A 641 3.61 39.52 -9.42
N ALA A 642 3.58 40.37 -10.45
CA ALA A 642 2.99 41.69 -10.38
C ALA A 642 1.45 41.61 -10.20
N PRO A 643 0.82 42.61 -9.55
CA PRO A 643 -0.63 42.64 -9.38
C PRO A 643 -1.37 42.60 -10.71
N ARG A 644 -2.49 41.88 -10.76
CA ARG A 644 -3.43 41.83 -11.89
C ARG A 644 -4.78 42.44 -11.50
N SER A 645 -5.52 42.97 -12.48
CA SER A 645 -6.91 43.39 -12.25
C SER A 645 -7.74 42.16 -11.89
N ALA A 646 -8.28 42.11 -10.67
CA ALA A 646 -9.03 40.96 -10.21
C ALA A 646 -10.35 40.83 -10.99
N GLY A 647 -10.59 39.67 -11.64
CA GLY A 647 -11.77 39.38 -12.49
C GLY A 647 -13.11 39.30 -11.73
N PRO A 648 -14.18 38.65 -12.21
CA PRO A 648 -15.41 38.50 -11.41
C PRO A 648 -15.19 37.66 -10.14
N LEU A 649 -16.04 37.84 -9.11
CA LEU A 649 -15.93 37.09 -7.83
C LEU A 649 -16.17 35.59 -7.99
N VAL A 650 -17.06 35.23 -8.91
CA VAL A 650 -17.37 33.85 -9.28
C VAL A 650 -17.23 33.75 -10.79
N GLU A 651 -16.36 32.85 -11.24
CA GLU A 651 -16.18 32.54 -12.66
C GLU A 651 -17.21 31.48 -13.05
N TRP A 652 -18.45 31.89 -13.32
CA TRP A 652 -19.56 30.96 -13.62
C TRP A 652 -19.26 30.05 -14.82
N GLY A 653 -18.47 30.52 -15.78
CA GLY A 653 -18.02 29.72 -16.93
C GLY A 653 -17.17 28.51 -16.54
N ALA A 654 -16.47 28.53 -15.41
CA ALA A 654 -15.67 27.39 -14.95
C ALA A 654 -16.55 26.17 -14.64
N PHE A 655 -17.80 26.37 -14.19
CA PHE A 655 -18.74 25.27 -13.93
C PHE A 655 -19.28 24.61 -15.21
N ALA A 656 -19.08 25.22 -16.38
CA ALA A 656 -19.37 24.58 -17.66
C ALA A 656 -18.30 23.54 -18.04
N GLU A 657 -17.12 23.57 -17.40
CA GLU A 657 -16.06 22.58 -17.60
C GLU A 657 -16.32 21.34 -16.75
N PRO A 658 -16.55 20.14 -17.34
CA PRO A 658 -16.94 18.95 -16.59
C PRO A 658 -15.93 18.55 -15.50
N ALA A 659 -14.63 18.72 -15.76
CA ALA A 659 -13.58 18.41 -14.80
C ALA A 659 -13.67 19.29 -13.54
N PHE A 660 -13.94 20.59 -13.70
CA PHE A 660 -14.10 21.51 -12.58
C PHE A 660 -15.41 21.24 -11.83
N GLY A 661 -16.51 20.99 -12.55
CA GLY A 661 -17.79 20.63 -11.94
C GLY A 661 -17.71 19.34 -11.09
N LEU A 662 -17.08 18.29 -11.62
CA LEU A 662 -16.86 17.03 -10.91
C LEU A 662 -15.89 17.20 -9.73
N PHE A 663 -14.84 18.02 -9.87
CA PHE A 663 -13.96 18.35 -8.75
C PHE A 663 -14.71 19.07 -7.62
N CYS A 664 -15.53 20.06 -7.92
CA CYS A 664 -16.35 20.75 -6.93
C CYS A 664 -17.35 19.81 -6.25
N ALA A 665 -18.01 18.94 -7.01
CA ALA A 665 -18.93 17.93 -6.47
C ALA A 665 -18.20 16.92 -5.56
N GLY A 666 -17.04 16.41 -6.00
CA GLY A 666 -16.21 15.50 -5.22
C GLY A 666 -15.70 16.14 -3.93
N MET A 667 -15.22 17.38 -3.98
CA MET A 667 -14.79 18.12 -2.80
C MET A 667 -15.95 18.42 -1.83
N PHE A 668 -17.14 18.71 -2.35
CA PHE A 668 -18.35 18.88 -1.53
C PHE A 668 -18.72 17.58 -0.81
N LEU A 669 -18.73 16.45 -1.51
CA LEU A 669 -19.00 15.14 -0.92
C LEU A 669 -17.93 14.72 0.10
N ASN A 670 -16.66 15.00 -0.18
CA ASN A 670 -15.54 14.72 0.73
C ASN A 670 -15.64 15.55 2.03
N LEU A 671 -16.03 16.82 1.93
CA LEU A 671 -16.21 17.68 3.12
C LEU A 671 -17.47 17.31 3.92
N ILE A 672 -18.51 16.80 3.25
CA ILE A 672 -19.67 16.20 3.94
C ILE A 672 -19.28 14.93 4.69
N SER A 673 -18.49 14.04 4.07
CA SER A 673 -18.09 12.79 4.72
C SER A 673 -17.21 13.03 5.97
N GLN A 674 -16.36 14.06 5.95
CA GLN A 674 -15.53 14.43 7.10
C GLN A 674 -16.34 15.00 8.28
N ASN A 675 -17.47 15.66 8.02
CA ASN A 675 -18.32 16.26 9.06
C ASN A 675 -19.56 15.42 9.42
N GLY A 676 -19.85 14.34 8.68
CA GLY A 676 -21.06 13.53 8.80
C GLY A 676 -21.03 12.39 9.84
N LEU A 677 -19.90 12.18 10.53
CA LEU A 677 -19.73 11.07 11.49
C LEU A 677 -20.50 11.24 12.82
N GLU A 678 -21.20 12.36 13.06
CA GLU A 678 -21.97 12.56 14.30
C GLU A 678 -23.49 12.28 14.19
N TRP A 679 -24.01 12.02 12.99
CA TRP A 679 -25.46 11.85 12.79
C TRP A 679 -25.99 10.44 13.13
N LYS A 680 -25.16 9.49 13.58
CA LYS A 680 -25.57 8.10 13.87
C LYS A 680 -25.49 7.68 15.34
N THR A 681 -25.94 8.53 16.28
CA THR A 681 -26.15 8.09 17.68
C THR A 681 -27.54 8.36 18.27
N LYS A 682 -28.53 8.77 17.46
CA LYS A 682 -29.95 8.75 17.90
C LYS A 682 -30.90 8.47 16.74
N MET A 683 -31.05 7.19 16.39
CA MET A 683 -32.33 6.58 16.00
C MET A 683 -32.35 5.15 16.54
#